data_AF-A0A832HEB3-F1
#
_entry.id   AF-A0A832HEB3-F1
#
_cell.length_a   1.000
_cell.length_b   1.000
_cell.length_c   1.000
_cell.angle_alpha   90.00
_cell.angle_beta   90.00
_cell.angle_gamma   90.00
#
_symmetry.space_group_name_H-M   'P 1'
#
loop_
_entity.id
_entity.type
_entity.pdbx_description
1 polymer ?
#
loop_
_entity_poly.entity_id
_entity_poly.type
_entity_poly.pdbx_seq_one_letter_code
_entity_poly.pdbx_strand_id
1 'polypeptide(L)'
;MIQGLERWDALEQRPPLWVALVTHSLVGVLLIYMATVVFSDQLSPLSFAVGLLPALWHRRITVLLVIAVVFVIARAFEAFVKIDMAPSMRVVTFSMTLINLSVTTLAIWLVLKAWREVLARGKKLRVANDRLEASNAELSAREEEITRQNEELQTQAEELERQTEELRQQTEELAASREELRRFNEQLIRRERGMMTLLESARWLRPGLNDRDIMSAVCQAAVQLIEHDVVGAAVMQVVDGKLAMRGNYGFGAQGHFEDVPPLAQSFANLIIEKGQTGFIENLALRPDIVLSKPVIGRPFASVLATPLFVDGRAIGVVEVYSHTIRHWSAEDFKVIEWLAAQCALALSAIDYQREVQVKRREAEDASRQKTRFLAAVSHDVRTPANAISLLAELIEDSARRGKDDLSELATDLKTNARTLVELVTDVLDITRIETGAIDLNVADFNLFQALRNELGQFEPFARQKQLALNLSGDETISLHTDRLKLMRVVANLVNNALKFTDLGTIDVQTRREVDGAVVIQVSDTGIGIPRPALSRIFDEFYQLGNPERDRNKGSGLGLAICRRLVDVLGCSISVDSAINVGTTFTLRIPADFVVETPTPRIIDDQANTDASLKGLRILLVEDHHVTRRSTARLLAMKGATIIEAATGAEALNQLLTNCVSVLLLDLMLPDIDGAEVLRKLREAGDHGISCIYVLSGDVRTARVEAVKALGAHDLIAKPLNIEQLIARIQDHFRNSSDVPRTPDAPADLH
;
A
#
# COMPACT_ATOMS: atom_id res chain seq x y z
N MET A 1 -63.36 84.50 -33.26
CA MET A 1 -64.27 85.20 -32.32
C MET A 1 -63.64 86.43 -31.67
N ILE A 2 -62.30 86.53 -31.57
CA ILE A 2 -61.60 87.70 -31.04
C ILE A 2 -61.49 88.87 -32.06
N GLN A 3 -61.47 88.60 -33.38
CA GLN A 3 -61.56 89.65 -34.42
C GLN A 3 -62.93 90.35 -34.55
N GLY A 4 -63.96 89.85 -33.87
CA GLY A 4 -65.31 90.45 -33.84
C GLY A 4 -65.49 91.51 -32.74
N LEU A 5 -64.60 91.54 -31.74
CA LEU A 5 -64.68 92.43 -30.58
C LEU A 5 -63.89 93.74 -30.79
N GLU A 6 -62.83 93.75 -31.60
CA GLU A 6 -62.08 94.99 -31.96
C GLU A 6 -62.89 95.95 -32.86
N ARG A 7 -63.93 95.47 -33.56
CA ARG A 7 -64.84 96.31 -34.38
C ARG A 7 -65.88 97.07 -33.56
N TRP A 8 -66.09 96.74 -32.28
CA TRP A 8 -67.05 97.43 -31.42
C TRP A 8 -66.47 98.71 -30.78
N ASP A 9 -65.15 98.79 -30.60
CA ASP A 9 -64.47 100.02 -30.13
C ASP A 9 -64.38 101.10 -31.23
N ALA A 10 -64.47 100.72 -32.51
CA ALA A 10 -64.43 101.65 -33.65
C ALA A 10 -65.74 102.46 -33.85
N LEU A 11 -66.85 102.06 -33.21
CA LEU A 11 -68.12 102.80 -33.21
C LEU A 11 -68.23 103.80 -32.03
N GLU A 12 -67.19 103.91 -31.20
CA GLU A 12 -67.09 104.88 -30.09
C GLU A 12 -66.53 106.26 -30.50
N GLN A 13 -66.42 106.53 -31.81
CA GLN A 13 -66.03 107.84 -32.34
C GLN A 13 -67.15 108.87 -32.13
N ARG A 14 -66.99 109.67 -31.08
CA ARG A 14 -67.83 110.83 -30.78
C ARG A 14 -67.84 111.80 -31.98
N PRO A 15 -69.00 112.23 -32.51
CA PRO A 15 -69.02 113.23 -33.58
C PRO A 15 -68.33 114.52 -33.13
N PRO A 16 -67.60 115.19 -34.02
CA PRO A 16 -66.89 116.41 -33.67
C PRO A 16 -67.86 117.50 -33.20
N LEU A 17 -67.42 118.31 -32.23
CA LEU A 17 -68.26 119.24 -31.46
C LEU A 17 -69.05 120.22 -32.33
N TRP A 18 -68.54 120.55 -33.53
CA TRP A 18 -69.20 121.42 -34.49
C TRP A 18 -70.47 120.79 -35.10
N VAL A 19 -70.54 119.47 -35.28
CA VAL A 19 -71.75 118.78 -35.79
C VAL A 19 -72.89 118.91 -34.76
N ALA A 20 -72.56 118.77 -33.48
CA ALA A 20 -73.50 119.03 -32.40
C ALA A 20 -73.94 120.50 -32.40
N LEU A 21 -73.01 121.45 -32.57
CA LEU A 21 -73.33 122.87 -32.59
C LEU A 21 -74.22 123.27 -33.77
N VAL A 22 -73.94 122.76 -34.98
CA VAL A 22 -74.73 123.01 -36.19
C VAL A 22 -76.13 122.42 -36.06
N THR A 23 -76.26 121.17 -35.61
CA THR A 23 -77.57 120.54 -35.42
C THR A 23 -78.39 121.27 -34.36
N HIS A 24 -77.78 121.74 -33.26
CA HIS A 24 -78.49 122.52 -32.25
C HIS A 24 -78.92 123.89 -32.77
N SER A 25 -78.07 124.59 -33.53
CA SER A 25 -78.44 125.87 -34.15
C SER A 25 -79.58 125.70 -35.16
N LEU A 26 -79.55 124.65 -35.98
CA LEU A 26 -80.60 124.39 -36.98
C LEU A 26 -81.95 124.07 -36.32
N VAL A 27 -81.94 123.24 -35.27
CA VAL A 27 -83.13 122.92 -34.48
C VAL A 27 -83.63 124.16 -33.74
N GLY A 28 -82.73 124.98 -33.18
CA GLY A 28 -83.10 126.25 -32.54
C GLY A 28 -83.77 127.24 -33.50
N VAL A 29 -83.23 127.42 -34.71
CA VAL A 29 -83.83 128.26 -35.76
C VAL A 29 -85.19 127.72 -36.19
N LEU A 30 -85.32 126.40 -36.37
CA LEU A 30 -86.59 125.77 -36.71
C LEU A 30 -87.64 125.98 -35.62
N LEU A 31 -87.26 125.89 -34.35
CA LEU A 31 -88.16 126.11 -33.22
C LEU A 31 -88.60 127.57 -33.10
N ILE A 32 -87.69 128.53 -33.32
CA ILE A 32 -88.03 129.97 -33.36
C ILE A 32 -88.99 130.25 -34.52
N TYR A 33 -88.73 129.68 -35.70
CA TYR A 33 -89.62 129.81 -36.86
C TYR A 33 -91.01 129.21 -36.60
N MET A 34 -91.07 128.01 -36.02
CA MET A 34 -92.35 127.35 -35.68
C MET A 34 -93.14 128.15 -34.63
N ALA A 35 -92.45 128.76 -33.65
CA ALA A 35 -93.09 129.58 -32.62
C ALA A 35 -93.58 130.95 -33.12
N THR A 36 -92.88 131.57 -34.09
CA THR A 36 -93.19 132.94 -34.55
C THR A 36 -94.08 132.99 -35.80
N VAL A 37 -93.98 131.99 -36.69
CA VAL A 37 -94.63 132.03 -38.01
C VAL A 37 -95.78 131.03 -38.14
N VAL A 38 -95.64 129.83 -37.58
CA VAL A 38 -96.57 128.72 -37.88
C VAL A 38 -97.69 128.56 -36.83
N PHE A 39 -97.40 128.84 -35.56
CA PHE A 39 -98.36 128.64 -34.45
C PHE A 39 -98.48 129.89 -33.56
N SER A 40 -98.76 131.07 -34.15
CA SER A 40 -98.77 132.35 -33.43
C SER A 40 -99.75 132.39 -32.24
N ASP A 41 -100.83 131.60 -32.25
CA ASP A 41 -101.87 131.65 -31.21
C ASP A 41 -102.13 130.34 -30.44
N GLN A 42 -101.39 129.26 -30.69
CA GLN A 42 -101.46 128.03 -29.86
C GLN A 42 -100.12 127.27 -29.86
N LEU A 43 -99.29 127.45 -28.82
CA LEU A 43 -98.09 126.63 -28.63
C LEU A 43 -98.42 125.30 -27.93
N SER A 44 -98.38 124.22 -28.72
CA SER A 44 -98.42 122.83 -28.26
C SER A 44 -97.07 122.39 -27.63
N PRO A 45 -97.06 121.57 -26.57
CA PRO A 45 -95.85 121.06 -25.91
C PRO A 45 -94.91 120.18 -26.77
N LEU A 46 -95.34 119.76 -27.97
CA LEU A 46 -94.61 118.77 -28.78
C LEU A 46 -93.31 119.29 -29.41
N SER A 47 -93.24 120.60 -29.70
CA SER A 47 -92.02 121.23 -30.23
C SER A 47 -90.85 121.14 -29.24
N PHE A 48 -91.12 121.05 -27.95
CA PHE A 48 -90.10 121.00 -26.89
C PHE A 48 -89.45 119.61 -26.72
N ALA A 49 -90.13 118.52 -27.10
CA ALA A 49 -89.59 117.17 -26.96
C ALA A 49 -88.54 116.83 -28.03
N VAL A 50 -88.67 117.40 -29.23
CA VAL A 50 -87.79 117.11 -30.38
C VAL A 50 -86.37 117.63 -30.15
N GLY A 51 -86.20 118.74 -29.43
CA GLY A 51 -84.89 119.29 -29.06
C GLY A 51 -84.13 118.48 -28.00
N LEU A 52 -84.80 117.61 -27.25
CA LEU A 52 -84.16 116.82 -26.17
C LEU A 52 -83.45 115.56 -26.70
N LEU A 53 -83.86 115.04 -27.86
CA LEU A 53 -83.34 113.81 -28.46
C LEU A 53 -81.84 113.91 -28.85
N PRO A 54 -81.35 115.01 -29.47
CA PRO A 54 -79.91 115.16 -29.74
C PRO A 54 -79.06 115.31 -28.48
N ALA A 55 -79.61 115.93 -27.43
CA ALA A 55 -78.91 116.14 -26.16
C ALA A 55 -78.72 114.81 -25.39
N LEU A 56 -79.70 113.90 -25.47
CA LEU A 56 -79.58 112.53 -24.96
C LEU A 56 -78.58 111.69 -25.78
N TRP A 57 -78.49 111.92 -27.09
CA TRP A 57 -77.53 111.23 -27.97
C TRP A 57 -76.07 111.54 -27.62
N HIS A 58 -75.75 112.80 -27.32
CA HIS A 58 -74.37 113.22 -27.07
C HIS A 58 -73.86 112.96 -25.64
N ARG A 59 -74.71 112.46 -24.72
CA ARG A 59 -74.35 112.06 -23.33
C ARG A 59 -73.49 113.09 -22.58
N ARG A 60 -73.61 114.39 -22.86
CA ARG A 60 -72.88 115.47 -22.16
C ARG A 60 -73.83 116.29 -21.30
N ILE A 61 -73.66 116.17 -19.99
CA ILE A 61 -74.48 116.86 -18.98
C ILE A 61 -74.44 118.40 -19.12
N THR A 62 -73.31 118.93 -19.60
CA THR A 62 -73.13 120.37 -19.83
C THR A 62 -74.07 120.91 -20.91
N VAL A 63 -74.36 120.15 -21.96
CA VAL A 63 -75.29 120.54 -23.03
C VAL A 63 -76.73 120.57 -22.49
N LEU A 64 -77.10 119.57 -21.67
CA LEU A 64 -78.39 119.52 -20.99
C LEU A 64 -78.59 120.70 -20.03
N LEU A 65 -77.56 121.07 -19.26
CA LEU A 65 -77.60 122.22 -18.35
C LEU A 65 -77.72 123.56 -19.10
N VAL A 66 -76.99 123.73 -20.21
CA VAL A 66 -77.07 124.96 -21.03
C VAL A 66 -78.46 125.12 -21.64
N ILE A 67 -79.05 124.05 -22.20
CA ILE A 67 -80.40 124.09 -22.74
C ILE A 67 -81.43 124.42 -21.64
N ALA A 68 -81.29 123.82 -20.46
CA ALA A 68 -82.16 124.11 -19.32
C ALA A 68 -82.08 125.60 -18.89
N VAL A 69 -80.88 126.18 -18.84
CA VAL A 69 -80.68 127.60 -18.49
C VAL A 69 -81.29 128.52 -19.55
N VAL A 70 -81.05 128.26 -20.84
CA VAL A 70 -81.65 129.03 -21.94
C VAL A 70 -83.17 128.98 -21.87
N PHE A 71 -83.74 127.83 -21.51
CA PHE A 71 -85.19 127.66 -21.37
C PHE A 71 -85.77 128.47 -20.21
N VAL A 72 -85.09 128.49 -19.06
CA VAL A 72 -85.50 129.31 -17.90
C VAL A 72 -85.46 130.79 -18.26
N ILE A 73 -84.44 131.24 -18.99
CA ILE A 73 -84.31 132.64 -19.43
C ILE A 73 -85.42 133.01 -20.41
N ALA A 74 -85.71 132.18 -21.41
CA ALA A 74 -86.76 132.45 -22.40
C ALA A 74 -88.14 132.58 -21.74
N ARG A 75 -88.46 131.73 -20.75
CA ARG A 75 -89.72 131.81 -20.01
C ARG A 75 -89.81 132.99 -19.05
N ALA A 76 -88.70 133.35 -18.41
CA ALA A 76 -88.64 134.57 -17.60
C ALA A 76 -88.89 135.83 -18.45
N PHE A 77 -88.44 135.83 -19.71
CA PHE A 77 -88.66 136.93 -20.66
C PHE A 77 -90.12 137.03 -21.12
N GLU A 78 -90.78 135.90 -21.37
CA GLU A 78 -92.20 135.84 -21.77
C GLU A 78 -93.14 136.36 -20.66
N ALA A 79 -92.80 136.12 -19.39
CA ALA A 79 -93.55 136.67 -18.26
C ALA A 79 -93.48 138.20 -18.14
N PHE A 80 -92.51 138.86 -18.79
CA PHE A 80 -92.25 140.29 -18.66
C PHE A 80 -92.85 141.15 -19.79
N VAL A 81 -93.30 140.55 -20.90
CA VAL A 81 -93.84 141.27 -22.06
C VAL A 81 -95.37 141.11 -22.14
N LYS A 82 -96.05 142.10 -21.55
CA LYS A 82 -97.48 142.52 -21.61
C LYS A 82 -98.47 141.69 -22.45
N ILE A 83 -99.65 141.44 -21.86
CA ILE A 83 -100.98 142.00 -22.25
C ILE A 83 -101.98 141.78 -21.08
N ASP A 84 -102.86 142.76 -20.83
CA ASP A 84 -103.88 142.79 -19.77
C ASP A 84 -104.84 141.57 -19.80
N MET A 85 -104.83 140.76 -18.74
CA MET A 85 -105.76 139.63 -18.56
C MET A 85 -106.30 139.54 -17.12
N ALA A 86 -107.55 139.08 -17.02
CA ALA A 86 -108.37 139.06 -15.80
C ALA A 86 -107.79 138.17 -14.66
N PRO A 87 -108.10 138.47 -13.38
CA PRO A 87 -107.40 137.89 -12.21
C PRO A 87 -107.46 136.36 -12.09
N SER A 88 -108.51 135.70 -12.60
CA SER A 88 -108.70 134.26 -12.48
C SER A 88 -107.73 133.42 -13.34
N MET A 89 -107.19 133.98 -14.43
CA MET A 89 -106.29 133.24 -15.34
C MET A 89 -104.82 133.22 -14.89
N ARG A 90 -104.38 134.12 -14.00
CA ARG A 90 -102.98 134.18 -13.52
C ARG A 90 -102.62 133.01 -12.59
N VAL A 91 -103.58 132.50 -11.82
CA VAL A 91 -103.34 131.40 -10.87
C VAL A 91 -103.10 130.09 -11.62
N VAL A 92 -103.90 129.80 -12.65
CA VAL A 92 -103.80 128.56 -13.44
C VAL A 92 -102.48 128.46 -14.19
N THR A 93 -102.04 129.56 -14.80
CA THR A 93 -100.76 129.63 -15.52
C THR A 93 -99.56 129.47 -14.58
N PHE A 94 -99.59 130.10 -13.40
CA PHE A 94 -98.55 129.90 -12.38
C PHE A 94 -98.48 128.44 -11.90
N SER A 95 -99.63 127.82 -11.62
CA SER A 95 -99.70 126.41 -11.19
C SER A 95 -99.16 125.44 -12.25
N MET A 96 -99.52 125.61 -13.53
CA MET A 96 -98.98 124.77 -14.60
C MET A 96 -97.46 124.92 -14.75
N THR A 97 -96.93 126.13 -14.56
CA THR A 97 -95.48 126.38 -14.66
C THR A 97 -94.73 125.66 -13.53
N LEU A 98 -95.27 125.68 -12.31
CA LEU A 98 -94.67 125.00 -11.16
C LEU A 98 -94.65 123.47 -11.32
N ILE A 99 -95.73 122.89 -11.86
CA ILE A 99 -95.82 121.45 -12.15
C ILE A 99 -94.77 121.04 -13.19
N ASN A 100 -94.67 121.79 -14.29
CA ASN A 100 -93.68 121.49 -15.34
C ASN A 100 -92.24 121.57 -14.82
N LEU A 101 -91.91 122.53 -13.95
CA LEU A 101 -90.59 122.65 -13.34
C LEU A 101 -90.28 121.46 -12.41
N SER A 102 -91.27 121.00 -11.66
CA SER A 102 -91.10 119.84 -10.77
C SER A 102 -90.89 118.54 -11.55
N VAL A 103 -91.65 118.33 -12.62
CA VAL A 103 -91.53 117.12 -13.46
C VAL A 103 -90.18 117.07 -14.18
N THR A 104 -89.72 118.19 -14.74
CA THR A 104 -88.41 118.26 -15.40
C THR A 104 -87.26 118.02 -14.42
N THR A 105 -87.33 118.60 -13.22
CA THR A 105 -86.33 118.36 -12.17
C THR A 105 -86.27 116.89 -11.76
N LEU A 106 -87.42 116.23 -11.61
CA LEU A 106 -87.51 114.81 -11.27
C LEU A 106 -86.93 113.91 -12.38
N ALA A 107 -87.23 114.22 -13.65
CA ALA A 107 -86.69 113.49 -14.78
C ALA A 107 -85.15 113.57 -14.86
N ILE A 108 -84.58 114.77 -14.66
CA ILE A 108 -83.12 114.96 -14.60
C ILE A 108 -82.52 114.15 -13.45
N TRP A 109 -83.14 114.18 -12.26
CA TRP A 109 -82.66 113.43 -11.10
C TRP A 109 -82.64 111.91 -11.35
N LEU A 110 -83.70 111.35 -11.96
CA LEU A 110 -83.77 109.93 -12.30
C LEU A 110 -82.68 109.50 -13.29
N VAL A 111 -82.43 110.30 -14.34
CA VAL A 111 -81.36 110.03 -15.31
C VAL A 111 -79.99 110.06 -14.65
N LEU A 112 -79.73 111.05 -13.78
CA LEU A 112 -78.46 111.12 -13.05
C LEU A 112 -78.27 109.96 -12.07
N LYS A 113 -79.34 109.50 -11.42
CA LYS A 113 -79.30 108.33 -10.54
C LYS A 113 -78.97 107.06 -11.33
N ALA A 114 -79.67 106.81 -12.44
CA ALA A 114 -79.43 105.65 -13.30
C ALA A 114 -78.00 105.65 -13.87
N TRP A 115 -77.50 106.82 -14.28
CA TRP A 115 -76.15 106.94 -14.82
C TRP A 115 -75.06 106.66 -13.78
N ARG A 116 -75.22 107.13 -12.53
CA ARG A 116 -74.31 106.78 -11.43
C ARG A 116 -74.28 105.27 -11.18
N GLU A 117 -75.43 104.61 -11.26
CA GLU A 117 -75.53 103.18 -11.01
C GLU A 117 -74.86 102.35 -12.12
N VAL A 118 -75.00 102.76 -13.39
CA VAL A 118 -74.29 102.14 -14.51
C VAL A 118 -72.77 102.31 -14.38
N LEU A 119 -72.28 103.49 -13.99
CA LEU A 119 -70.85 103.70 -13.74
C LEU A 119 -70.32 102.84 -12.58
N ALA A 120 -71.09 102.72 -11.50
CA ALA A 120 -70.72 101.87 -10.38
C ALA A 120 -70.64 100.39 -10.78
N ARG A 121 -71.60 99.91 -11.59
CA ARG A 121 -71.57 98.54 -12.15
C ARG A 121 -70.39 98.35 -13.11
N GLY A 122 -70.11 99.32 -13.97
CA GLY A 122 -68.97 99.28 -14.90
C GLY A 122 -67.62 99.20 -14.20
N LYS A 123 -67.43 99.92 -13.08
CA LYS A 123 -66.21 99.80 -12.26
C LYS A 123 -66.08 98.41 -11.62
N LYS A 124 -67.16 97.87 -11.06
CA LYS A 124 -67.16 96.52 -10.46
C LYS A 124 -66.82 95.44 -11.49
N LEU A 125 -67.36 95.56 -12.71
CA LEU A 125 -67.12 94.61 -13.79
C LEU A 125 -65.65 94.62 -14.24
N ARG A 126 -65.02 95.80 -14.35
CA ARG A 126 -63.58 95.89 -14.66
C ARG A 126 -62.72 95.21 -13.60
N VAL A 127 -62.94 95.52 -12.33
CA VAL A 127 -62.19 94.87 -11.24
C VAL A 127 -62.39 93.36 -11.22
N ALA A 128 -63.59 92.87 -11.55
CA ALA A 128 -63.84 91.43 -11.68
C ALA A 128 -63.13 90.82 -12.90
N ASN A 129 -63.08 91.53 -14.04
CA ASN A 129 -62.37 91.09 -15.24
C ASN A 129 -60.85 91.04 -15.01
N ASP A 130 -60.27 92.08 -14.41
CA ASP A 130 -58.84 92.13 -14.09
C ASP A 130 -58.44 90.98 -13.14
N ARG A 131 -59.32 90.62 -12.19
CA ARG A 131 -59.12 89.46 -11.30
C ARG A 131 -59.21 88.13 -12.05
N LEU A 132 -60.12 88.00 -13.01
CA LEU A 132 -60.25 86.79 -13.83
C LEU A 132 -59.04 86.62 -14.76
N GLU A 133 -58.55 87.71 -15.35
CA GLU A 133 -57.34 87.69 -16.17
C GLU A 133 -56.11 87.29 -15.35
N ALA A 134 -55.96 87.83 -14.14
CA ALA A 134 -54.90 87.42 -13.22
C ALA A 134 -55.01 85.94 -12.83
N SER A 135 -56.22 85.45 -12.53
CA SER A 135 -56.47 84.04 -12.20
C SER A 135 -56.20 83.10 -13.38
N ASN A 136 -56.55 83.50 -14.61
CA ASN A 136 -56.26 82.72 -15.81
C ASN A 136 -54.76 82.64 -16.07
N ALA A 137 -54.03 83.75 -15.89
CA ALA A 137 -52.57 83.73 -16.03
C ALA A 137 -51.91 82.80 -15.00
N GLU A 138 -52.38 82.79 -13.75
CA GLU A 138 -51.90 81.86 -12.72
C GLU A 138 -52.22 80.39 -13.07
N LEU A 139 -53.42 80.12 -13.59
CA LEU A 139 -53.82 78.78 -14.02
C LEU A 139 -52.98 78.28 -15.20
N SER A 140 -52.75 79.10 -16.22
CA SER A 140 -51.88 78.73 -17.35
C SER A 140 -50.44 78.45 -16.92
N ALA A 141 -49.89 79.24 -16.00
CA ALA A 141 -48.57 78.96 -15.44
C ALA A 141 -48.52 77.62 -14.66
N ARG A 142 -49.58 77.29 -13.91
CA ARG A 142 -49.71 75.99 -13.24
C ARG A 142 -49.89 74.83 -14.21
N GLU A 143 -50.65 75.01 -15.28
CA GLU A 143 -50.80 73.99 -16.32
C GLU A 143 -49.45 73.69 -16.98
N GLU A 144 -48.67 74.71 -17.31
CA GLU A 144 -47.31 74.55 -17.84
C GLU A 144 -46.40 73.80 -16.85
N GLU A 145 -46.43 74.16 -15.56
CA GLU A 145 -45.65 73.47 -14.52
C GLU A 145 -46.05 72.00 -14.36
N ILE A 146 -47.36 71.70 -14.36
CA ILE A 146 -47.87 70.32 -14.31
C ILE A 146 -47.45 69.53 -15.55
N THR A 147 -47.51 70.13 -16.74
CA THR A 147 -47.06 69.44 -17.97
C THR A 147 -45.59 69.08 -17.91
N ARG A 148 -44.75 70.01 -17.42
CA ARG A 148 -43.32 69.74 -17.23
C ARG A 148 -43.07 68.65 -16.20
N GLN A 149 -43.79 68.65 -15.08
CA GLN A 149 -43.70 67.60 -14.06
C GLN A 149 -44.13 66.23 -14.61
N ASN A 150 -45.17 66.18 -15.44
CA ASN A 150 -45.63 64.95 -16.07
C ASN A 150 -44.61 64.40 -17.07
N GLU A 151 -43.97 65.25 -17.87
CA GLU A 151 -42.89 64.82 -18.78
C GLU A 151 -41.68 64.26 -18.01
N GLU A 152 -41.31 64.89 -16.88
CA GLU A 152 -40.22 64.42 -16.02
C GLU A 152 -40.57 63.07 -15.36
N LEU A 153 -41.79 62.92 -14.84
CA LEU A 153 -42.28 61.66 -14.28
C LEU A 153 -42.35 60.54 -15.32
N GLN A 154 -42.76 60.85 -16.56
CA GLN A 154 -42.80 59.86 -17.64
C GLN A 154 -41.39 59.38 -17.98
N THR A 155 -40.42 60.30 -18.05
CA THR A 155 -39.00 59.95 -18.26
C THR A 155 -38.46 59.09 -17.11
N GLN A 156 -38.81 59.42 -15.86
CA GLN A 156 -38.42 58.61 -14.69
C GLN A 156 -39.07 57.23 -14.71
N ALA A 157 -40.33 57.11 -15.14
CA ALA A 157 -41.02 55.83 -15.26
C ALA A 157 -40.37 54.93 -16.32
N GLU A 158 -40.02 55.49 -17.49
CA GLU A 158 -39.31 54.75 -18.55
C GLU A 158 -37.93 54.26 -18.09
N GLU A 159 -37.17 55.09 -17.37
CA GLU A 159 -35.88 54.69 -16.80
C GLU A 159 -36.04 53.61 -15.73
N LEU A 160 -37.07 53.71 -14.87
CA LEU A 160 -37.36 52.70 -13.86
C LEU A 160 -37.74 51.37 -14.49
N GLU A 161 -38.58 51.38 -15.54
CA GLU A 161 -38.94 50.17 -16.29
C GLU A 161 -37.70 49.50 -16.88
N ARG A 162 -36.79 50.30 -17.46
CA ARG A 162 -35.51 49.79 -17.99
C ARG A 162 -34.66 49.15 -16.89
N GLN A 163 -34.52 49.81 -15.75
CA GLN A 163 -33.78 49.27 -14.60
C GLN A 163 -34.42 47.99 -14.05
N THR A 164 -35.75 47.91 -14.01
CA THR A 164 -36.44 46.69 -13.57
C THR A 164 -36.22 45.52 -14.52
N GLU A 165 -36.21 45.75 -15.84
CA GLU A 165 -35.93 44.68 -16.81
C GLU A 165 -34.46 44.26 -16.77
N GLU A 166 -33.52 45.20 -16.63
CA GLU A 166 -32.10 44.88 -16.41
C GLU A 166 -31.90 44.05 -15.12
N LEU A 167 -32.55 44.41 -14.01
CA LEU A 167 -32.54 43.62 -12.77
C LEU A 167 -33.19 42.25 -12.94
N ARG A 168 -34.27 42.14 -13.72
CA ARG A 168 -34.93 40.86 -14.02
C ARG A 168 -34.01 39.93 -14.80
N GLN A 169 -33.31 40.44 -15.81
CA GLN A 169 -32.32 39.67 -16.56
C GLN A 169 -31.15 39.23 -15.66
N GLN A 170 -30.61 40.13 -14.84
CA GLN A 170 -29.54 39.79 -13.89
C GLN A 170 -29.96 38.73 -12.88
N THR A 171 -31.21 38.77 -12.39
CA THR A 171 -31.71 37.76 -11.44
C THR A 171 -31.93 36.40 -12.09
N GLU A 172 -32.40 36.35 -13.35
CA GLU A 172 -32.50 35.11 -14.12
C GLU A 172 -31.12 34.50 -14.41
N GLU A 173 -30.14 35.29 -14.84
CA GLU A 173 -28.75 34.85 -15.04
C GLU A 173 -28.11 34.33 -13.74
N LEU A 174 -28.31 35.05 -12.64
CA LEU A 174 -27.79 34.64 -11.32
C LEU A 174 -28.44 33.34 -10.86
N ALA A 175 -29.74 33.15 -11.10
CA ALA A 175 -30.45 31.92 -10.77
C ALA A 175 -29.91 30.72 -11.58
N ALA A 176 -29.67 30.90 -12.88
CA ALA A 176 -29.08 29.88 -13.74
C ALA A 176 -27.64 29.51 -13.29
N SER A 177 -26.80 30.51 -13.03
CA SER A 177 -25.44 30.31 -12.52
C SER A 177 -25.41 29.61 -11.16
N ARG A 178 -26.35 29.96 -10.25
CA ARG A 178 -26.47 29.32 -8.94
C ARG A 178 -26.85 27.85 -9.04
N GLU A 179 -27.72 27.49 -9.97
CA GLU A 179 -28.11 26.09 -10.22
C GLU A 179 -26.95 25.29 -10.84
N GLU A 180 -26.20 25.88 -11.77
CA GLU A 180 -24.99 25.25 -12.33
C GLU A 180 -23.91 25.02 -11.26
N LEU A 181 -23.65 26.03 -10.43
CA LEU A 181 -22.69 25.93 -9.33
C LEU A 181 -23.12 24.87 -8.31
N ARG A 182 -24.43 24.74 -8.04
CA ARG A 182 -24.96 23.70 -7.15
C ARG A 182 -24.68 22.30 -7.69
N ARG A 183 -24.95 22.05 -8.98
CA ARG A 183 -24.65 20.76 -9.61
C ARG A 183 -23.17 20.43 -9.59
N PHE A 184 -22.32 21.42 -9.86
CA PHE A 184 -20.87 21.25 -9.82
C PHE A 184 -20.37 20.93 -8.40
N ASN A 185 -20.91 21.61 -7.39
CA ASN A 185 -20.57 21.37 -5.99
C ASN A 185 -20.99 19.96 -5.54
N GLU A 186 -22.19 19.50 -5.94
CA GLU A 186 -22.64 18.13 -5.69
C GLU A 186 -21.70 17.08 -6.34
N GLN A 187 -21.22 17.33 -7.56
CA GLN A 187 -20.22 16.46 -8.21
C GLN A 187 -18.86 16.47 -7.50
N LEU A 188 -18.41 17.62 -7.03
CA LEU A 188 -17.16 17.74 -6.27
C LEU A 188 -17.23 16.97 -4.95
N ILE A 189 -18.32 17.12 -4.19
CA ILE A 189 -18.54 16.39 -2.93
C ILE A 189 -18.55 14.87 -3.20
N ARG A 190 -19.14 14.40 -4.30
CA ARG A 190 -19.09 12.99 -4.71
C ARG A 190 -17.66 12.51 -4.97
N ARG A 191 -16.88 13.27 -5.75
CA ARG A 191 -15.47 12.95 -6.05
C ARG A 191 -14.61 12.97 -4.79
N GLU A 192 -14.78 13.95 -3.92
CA GLU A 192 -14.08 14.04 -2.65
C GLU A 192 -14.39 12.85 -1.75
N ARG A 193 -15.67 12.45 -1.62
CA ARG A 193 -16.08 11.29 -0.83
C ARG A 193 -15.49 9.99 -1.38
N GLY A 194 -15.54 9.77 -2.70
CA GLY A 194 -14.89 8.63 -3.35
C GLY A 194 -13.37 8.58 -3.12
N MET A 195 -12.71 9.74 -3.16
CA MET A 195 -11.27 9.86 -2.91
C MET A 195 -10.90 9.65 -1.44
N MET A 196 -11.75 10.08 -0.50
CA MET A 196 -11.54 9.81 0.93
C MET A 196 -11.71 8.33 1.25
N THR A 197 -12.66 7.63 0.62
CA THR A 197 -12.79 6.18 0.77
C THR A 197 -11.61 5.42 0.15
N LEU A 198 -11.05 5.91 -0.96
CA LEU A 198 -9.77 5.43 -1.52
C LEU A 198 -8.58 5.62 -0.55
N LEU A 199 -8.54 6.74 0.18
CA LEU A 199 -7.52 6.97 1.20
C LEU A 199 -7.73 6.09 2.45
N GLU A 200 -8.98 5.77 2.77
CA GLU A 200 -9.31 4.81 3.84
C GLU A 200 -9.00 3.36 3.44
N SER A 201 -9.16 2.98 2.17
CA SER A 201 -8.80 1.62 1.72
C SER A 201 -7.31 1.33 1.84
N ALA A 202 -6.45 2.35 1.70
CA ALA A 202 -5.03 2.23 2.00
C ALA A 202 -4.74 1.88 3.47
N ARG A 203 -5.67 2.19 4.41
CA ARG A 203 -5.56 1.76 5.81
C ARG A 203 -5.86 0.27 5.99
N TRP A 204 -6.58 -0.38 5.07
CA TRP A 204 -6.89 -1.81 5.14
C TRP A 204 -5.66 -2.71 4.96
N LEU A 205 -4.57 -2.16 4.40
CA LEU A 205 -3.27 -2.83 4.26
C LEU A 205 -2.39 -2.68 5.51
N ARG A 206 -2.90 -2.11 6.61
CA ARG A 206 -2.13 -1.99 7.85
C ARG A 206 -1.90 -3.35 8.51
N PRO A 207 -0.70 -3.62 9.04
CA PRO A 207 -0.43 -4.83 9.82
C PRO A 207 -1.36 -4.91 11.04
N GLY A 208 -2.01 -6.08 11.23
CA GLY A 208 -2.83 -6.39 12.41
C GLY A 208 -4.35 -6.35 12.24
N LEU A 209 -4.86 -6.04 11.03
CA LEU A 209 -6.28 -6.20 10.70
C LEU A 209 -6.59 -7.67 10.38
N ASN A 210 -7.72 -8.16 10.88
CA ASN A 210 -8.21 -9.49 10.53
C ASN A 210 -9.10 -9.43 9.29
N ASP A 211 -9.25 -10.56 8.60
CA ASP A 211 -10.02 -10.69 7.36
C ASP A 211 -11.45 -10.11 7.49
N ARG A 212 -12.08 -10.32 8.65
CA ARG A 212 -13.41 -9.78 9.00
C ARG A 212 -13.46 -8.26 9.04
N ASP A 213 -12.40 -7.61 9.54
CA ASP A 213 -12.36 -6.15 9.68
C ASP A 213 -12.31 -5.49 8.30
N ILE A 214 -11.51 -6.06 7.39
CA ILE A 214 -11.41 -5.60 6.00
C ILE A 214 -12.73 -5.77 5.27
N MET A 215 -13.32 -6.97 5.35
CA MET A 215 -14.61 -7.25 4.72
C MET A 215 -15.73 -6.35 5.26
N SER A 216 -15.73 -6.04 6.56
CA SER A 216 -16.72 -5.14 7.16
C SER A 216 -16.49 -3.67 6.76
N ALA A 217 -15.24 -3.24 6.62
CA ALA A 217 -14.91 -1.90 6.14
C ALA A 217 -15.29 -1.71 4.66
N VAL A 218 -15.14 -2.75 3.83
CA VAL A 218 -15.63 -2.77 2.45
C VAL A 218 -17.15 -2.66 2.41
N CYS A 219 -17.86 -3.37 3.29
CA CYS A 219 -19.32 -3.24 3.42
C CYS A 219 -19.72 -1.81 3.80
N GLN A 220 -19.01 -1.20 4.76
CA GLN A 220 -19.25 0.18 5.15
C GLN A 220 -19.06 1.15 3.98
N ALA A 221 -17.97 1.00 3.24
CA ALA A 221 -17.68 1.80 2.05
C ALA A 221 -18.77 1.62 0.98
N ALA A 222 -19.25 0.40 0.75
CA ALA A 222 -20.31 0.12 -0.22
C ALA A 222 -21.60 0.86 0.13
N VAL A 223 -22.02 0.85 1.41
CA VAL A 223 -23.22 1.57 1.87
C VAL A 223 -23.05 3.09 1.79
N GLN A 224 -21.85 3.62 1.98
CA GLN A 224 -21.60 5.07 1.96
C GLN A 224 -21.45 5.65 0.54
N LEU A 225 -20.96 4.86 -0.40
CA LEU A 225 -20.67 5.30 -1.78
C LEU A 225 -21.85 5.10 -2.73
N ILE A 226 -22.66 4.06 -2.52
CA ILE A 226 -23.83 3.76 -3.34
C ILE A 226 -25.02 4.59 -2.79
N GLU A 227 -25.71 5.36 -3.67
CA GLU A 227 -26.70 6.41 -3.35
C GLU A 227 -27.84 6.02 -2.37
N HIS A 228 -28.68 7.00 -1.97
CA HIS A 228 -29.81 6.87 -1.02
C HIS A 228 -30.68 5.60 -1.23
N ASP A 229 -31.22 5.08 -0.12
CA ASP A 229 -31.97 3.82 0.06
C ASP A 229 -31.17 2.51 0.19
N VAL A 230 -29.83 2.52 0.06
CA VAL A 230 -29.02 1.39 0.56
C VAL A 230 -29.05 1.37 2.09
N VAL A 231 -29.41 0.21 2.64
CA VAL A 231 -29.54 0.02 4.10
C VAL A 231 -28.49 -0.89 4.69
N GLY A 232 -27.83 -1.72 3.89
CA GLY A 232 -26.74 -2.55 4.37
C GLY A 232 -25.96 -3.23 3.28
N ALA A 233 -24.81 -3.78 3.66
CA ALA A 233 -23.96 -4.58 2.80
C ALA A 233 -23.33 -5.73 3.57
N ALA A 234 -23.11 -6.86 2.90
CA ALA A 234 -22.52 -8.06 3.47
C ALA A 234 -21.48 -8.66 2.50
N VAL A 235 -20.41 -9.22 3.06
CA VAL A 235 -19.53 -10.15 2.33
C VAL A 235 -19.94 -11.57 2.72
N MET A 236 -20.37 -12.33 1.72
CA MET A 236 -20.78 -13.73 1.85
C MET A 236 -19.73 -14.65 1.25
N GLN A 237 -19.37 -15.73 1.94
CA GLN A 237 -18.45 -16.76 1.43
C GLN A 237 -19.06 -18.14 1.60
N VAL A 238 -18.67 -19.08 0.75
CA VAL A 238 -19.04 -20.49 0.90
C VAL A 238 -17.97 -21.18 1.73
N VAL A 239 -18.37 -21.75 2.87
CA VAL A 239 -17.50 -22.42 3.83
C VAL A 239 -18.17 -23.75 4.17
N ASP A 240 -17.47 -24.86 3.96
CA ASP A 240 -17.98 -26.21 4.19
C ASP A 240 -19.35 -26.48 3.52
N GLY A 241 -19.54 -25.94 2.31
CA GLY A 241 -20.78 -26.10 1.54
C GLY A 241 -21.97 -25.28 2.04
N LYS A 242 -21.77 -24.35 2.98
CA LYS A 242 -22.80 -23.43 3.47
C LYS A 242 -22.39 -21.98 3.24
N LEU A 243 -23.36 -21.10 3.03
CA LEU A 243 -23.11 -19.67 2.95
C LEU A 243 -22.85 -19.13 4.36
N ALA A 244 -21.78 -18.37 4.52
CA ALA A 244 -21.40 -17.73 5.76
C ALA A 244 -21.11 -16.26 5.52
N MET A 245 -21.67 -15.39 6.37
CA MET A 245 -21.36 -13.97 6.36
C MET A 245 -20.02 -13.73 7.05
N ARG A 246 -19.09 -13.08 6.35
CA ARG A 246 -17.71 -12.84 6.81
C ARG A 246 -17.42 -11.38 7.12
N GLY A 247 -18.18 -10.46 6.55
CA GLY A 247 -18.19 -9.05 6.91
C GLY A 247 -19.57 -8.45 6.70
N ASN A 248 -19.91 -7.41 7.44
CA ASN A 248 -21.19 -6.71 7.26
C ASN A 248 -21.17 -5.27 7.77
N TYR A 249 -22.15 -4.49 7.28
CA TYR A 249 -22.44 -3.15 7.75
C TYR A 249 -23.91 -2.79 7.49
N GLY A 250 -24.52 -2.00 8.37
CA GLY A 250 -25.87 -1.44 8.19
C GLY A 250 -27.04 -2.27 8.74
N PHE A 251 -26.82 -3.49 9.23
CA PHE A 251 -27.90 -4.37 9.74
C PHE A 251 -28.22 -4.23 11.26
N GLY A 252 -27.91 -3.07 11.87
CA GLY A 252 -28.16 -2.82 13.29
C GLY A 252 -27.13 -3.44 14.26
N ALA A 253 -27.34 -3.27 15.58
CA ALA A 253 -26.34 -3.55 16.63
C ALA A 253 -25.90 -5.02 16.77
N GLN A 254 -26.65 -5.98 16.19
CA GLN A 254 -26.28 -7.39 16.22
C GLN A 254 -25.69 -7.91 14.90
N GLY A 255 -25.90 -7.23 13.76
CA GLY A 255 -25.23 -7.58 12.49
C GLY A 255 -25.37 -9.04 12.04
N HIS A 256 -26.48 -9.71 12.36
CA HIS A 256 -26.73 -11.12 12.03
C HIS A 256 -27.99 -11.26 11.13
N PHE A 257 -28.00 -12.29 10.28
CA PHE A 257 -29.17 -12.72 9.53
C PHE A 257 -29.89 -13.85 10.28
N GLU A 258 -31.21 -13.82 10.28
CA GLU A 258 -32.05 -14.80 11.01
C GLU A 258 -32.12 -16.14 10.24
N ASP A 259 -32.28 -16.05 8.92
CA ASP A 259 -32.33 -17.18 8.00
C ASP A 259 -31.28 -16.98 6.90
N VAL A 260 -30.21 -17.79 6.92
CA VAL A 260 -29.28 -17.89 5.79
C VAL A 260 -29.89 -18.87 4.77
N PRO A 261 -30.15 -18.44 3.53
CA PRO A 261 -30.82 -19.28 2.54
C PRO A 261 -29.99 -20.51 2.17
N PRO A 262 -30.63 -21.64 1.79
CA PRO A 262 -29.94 -22.77 1.21
C PRO A 262 -29.10 -22.32 0.01
N LEU A 263 -27.89 -22.87 -0.14
CA LEU A 263 -26.92 -22.45 -1.16
C LEU A 263 -27.54 -22.39 -2.57
N ALA A 264 -28.36 -23.39 -2.94
CA ALA A 264 -29.01 -23.48 -4.25
C ALA A 264 -30.05 -22.37 -4.53
N GLN A 265 -30.59 -21.72 -3.50
CA GLN A 265 -31.59 -20.64 -3.63
C GLN A 265 -30.99 -19.26 -3.30
N SER A 266 -29.69 -19.21 -3.00
CA SER A 266 -28.99 -18.00 -2.62
C SER A 266 -28.58 -17.19 -3.83
N PHE A 267 -28.81 -15.88 -3.78
CA PHE A 267 -28.30 -14.96 -4.80
C PHE A 267 -26.76 -14.96 -4.84
N ALA A 268 -26.11 -15.00 -3.67
CA ALA A 268 -24.65 -15.08 -3.59
C ALA A 268 -24.09 -16.29 -4.35
N ASN A 269 -24.73 -17.46 -4.25
CA ASN A 269 -24.26 -18.65 -4.96
C ASN A 269 -24.36 -18.49 -6.48
N LEU A 270 -25.47 -17.92 -6.96
CA LEU A 270 -25.65 -17.64 -8.38
C LEU A 270 -24.55 -16.71 -8.92
N ILE A 271 -24.17 -15.68 -8.16
CA ILE A 271 -23.12 -14.74 -8.53
C ILE A 271 -21.73 -15.40 -8.52
N ILE A 272 -21.44 -16.27 -7.55
CA ILE A 272 -20.20 -17.06 -7.51
C ILE A 272 -20.11 -17.98 -8.73
N GLU A 273 -21.17 -18.73 -9.03
CA GLU A 273 -21.21 -19.67 -10.16
C GLU A 273 -21.08 -18.97 -11.52
N LYS A 274 -21.71 -17.81 -11.67
CA LYS A 274 -21.64 -17.02 -12.91
C LYS A 274 -20.34 -16.23 -13.02
N GLY A 275 -19.70 -15.89 -11.91
CA GLY A 275 -18.49 -15.08 -11.86
C GLY A 275 -18.68 -13.66 -12.40
N GLN A 276 -19.89 -13.12 -12.33
CA GLN A 276 -20.25 -11.81 -12.88
C GLN A 276 -21.13 -11.02 -11.90
N THR A 277 -20.98 -9.70 -11.90
CA THR A 277 -21.83 -8.77 -11.15
C THR A 277 -23.27 -8.88 -11.62
N GLY A 278 -24.21 -8.92 -10.68
CA GLY A 278 -25.64 -9.06 -10.96
C GLY A 278 -26.49 -8.35 -9.93
N PHE A 279 -27.76 -8.14 -10.27
CA PHE A 279 -28.71 -7.42 -9.43
C PHE A 279 -30.13 -7.98 -9.51
N ILE A 280 -30.94 -7.61 -8.53
CA ILE A 280 -32.38 -7.81 -8.51
C ILE A 280 -33.01 -6.47 -8.09
N GLU A 281 -33.79 -5.86 -8.98
CA GLU A 281 -34.46 -4.58 -8.70
C GLU A 281 -35.72 -4.74 -7.85
N ASN A 282 -36.41 -5.88 -8.03
CA ASN A 282 -37.61 -6.24 -7.30
C ASN A 282 -37.60 -7.74 -7.01
N LEU A 283 -37.30 -8.10 -5.76
CA LEU A 283 -37.24 -9.47 -5.28
C LEU A 283 -38.58 -10.21 -5.44
N ALA A 284 -39.72 -9.50 -5.42
CA ALA A 284 -41.02 -10.12 -5.62
C ALA A 284 -41.19 -10.77 -7.00
N LEU A 285 -40.38 -10.36 -7.99
CA LEU A 285 -40.36 -10.95 -9.34
C LEU A 285 -39.48 -12.22 -9.45
N ARG A 286 -38.73 -12.55 -8.40
CA ARG A 286 -37.80 -13.70 -8.36
C ARG A 286 -38.09 -14.59 -7.14
N PRO A 287 -39.23 -15.31 -7.11
CA PRO A 287 -39.60 -16.17 -5.98
C PRO A 287 -38.67 -17.39 -5.83
N ASP A 288 -37.86 -17.68 -6.84
CA ASP A 288 -36.83 -18.72 -6.85
C ASP A 288 -35.57 -18.35 -6.05
N ILE A 289 -35.37 -17.05 -5.76
CA ILE A 289 -34.22 -16.55 -5.01
C ILE A 289 -34.67 -16.09 -3.62
N VAL A 290 -33.92 -16.51 -2.60
CA VAL A 290 -34.13 -16.08 -1.22
C VAL A 290 -32.93 -15.25 -0.79
N LEU A 291 -33.17 -14.02 -0.32
CA LEU A 291 -32.16 -13.19 0.31
C LEU A 291 -32.12 -13.43 1.82
N SER A 292 -30.94 -13.27 2.41
CA SER A 292 -30.77 -13.34 3.86
C SER A 292 -31.57 -12.23 4.54
N LYS A 293 -32.38 -12.57 5.55
CA LYS A 293 -33.26 -11.62 6.23
C LYS A 293 -32.58 -11.04 7.47
N PRO A 294 -32.60 -9.70 7.67
CA PRO A 294 -32.08 -9.11 8.89
C PRO A 294 -32.96 -9.49 10.08
N VAL A 295 -32.36 -9.81 11.23
CA VAL A 295 -33.08 -10.18 12.47
C VAL A 295 -34.01 -9.06 12.96
N ILE A 296 -33.65 -7.81 12.69
CA ILE A 296 -34.45 -6.63 13.04
C ILE A 296 -34.54 -5.75 11.80
N GLY A 297 -35.76 -5.49 11.31
CA GLY A 297 -36.00 -4.59 10.19
C GLY A 297 -37.01 -5.12 9.17
N ARG A 298 -37.21 -4.38 8.08
CA ARG A 298 -38.04 -4.81 6.95
C ARG A 298 -37.24 -5.78 6.07
N PRO A 299 -37.90 -6.71 5.35
CA PRO A 299 -37.20 -7.51 4.34
C PRO A 299 -36.62 -6.61 3.23
N PHE A 300 -35.57 -7.09 2.57
CA PHE A 300 -34.99 -6.40 1.42
C PHE A 300 -35.88 -6.58 0.18
N ALA A 301 -36.03 -5.52 -0.60
CA ALA A 301 -36.77 -5.52 -1.85
C ALA A 301 -35.87 -5.59 -3.08
N SER A 302 -34.60 -5.19 -2.95
CA SER A 302 -33.61 -5.20 -4.03
C SER A 302 -32.21 -5.50 -3.51
N VAL A 303 -31.36 -6.05 -4.39
CA VAL A 303 -29.96 -6.39 -4.08
C VAL A 303 -29.07 -6.18 -5.31
N LEU A 304 -27.84 -5.72 -5.07
CA LEU A 304 -26.73 -5.71 -6.04
C LEU A 304 -25.58 -6.53 -5.47
N ALA A 305 -24.97 -7.37 -6.29
CA ALA A 305 -23.95 -8.31 -5.84
C ALA A 305 -22.83 -8.46 -6.86
N THR A 306 -21.59 -8.51 -6.38
CA THR A 306 -20.39 -8.75 -7.21
C THR A 306 -19.54 -9.87 -6.62
N PRO A 307 -18.96 -10.75 -7.45
CA PRO A 307 -18.04 -11.77 -6.97
C PRO A 307 -16.75 -11.16 -6.40
N LEU A 308 -16.22 -11.79 -5.36
CA LEU A 308 -14.93 -11.49 -4.75
C LEU A 308 -13.90 -12.50 -5.28
N PHE A 309 -13.02 -12.06 -6.17
CA PHE A 309 -12.02 -12.92 -6.81
C PHE A 309 -10.66 -12.84 -6.11
N VAL A 310 -10.16 -13.98 -5.61
CA VAL A 310 -8.79 -14.13 -5.14
C VAL A 310 -8.12 -15.22 -5.97
N ASP A 311 -6.95 -14.91 -6.56
CA ASP A 311 -6.18 -15.80 -7.44
C ASP A 311 -7.00 -16.45 -8.57
N GLY A 312 -7.91 -15.67 -9.16
CA GLY A 312 -8.76 -16.11 -10.27
C GLY A 312 -9.93 -17.01 -9.86
N ARG A 313 -10.17 -17.22 -8.55
CA ARG A 313 -11.32 -17.96 -8.03
C ARG A 313 -12.26 -17.04 -7.26
N ALA A 314 -13.57 -17.17 -7.51
CA ALA A 314 -14.58 -16.46 -6.73
C ALA A 314 -14.70 -17.11 -5.34
N ILE A 315 -14.12 -16.48 -4.33
CA ILE A 315 -14.12 -16.98 -2.94
C ILE A 315 -15.36 -16.53 -2.15
N GLY A 316 -16.11 -15.57 -2.69
CA GLY A 316 -17.29 -15.00 -2.07
C GLY A 316 -17.96 -13.95 -2.94
N VAL A 317 -18.85 -13.17 -2.33
CA VAL A 317 -19.63 -12.11 -2.94
C VAL A 317 -19.74 -10.93 -2.00
N VAL A 318 -19.64 -9.72 -2.54
CA VAL A 318 -20.03 -8.49 -1.85
C VAL A 318 -21.46 -8.15 -2.29
N GLU A 319 -22.40 -8.14 -1.35
CA GLU A 319 -23.82 -7.86 -1.57
C GLU A 319 -24.22 -6.55 -0.90
N VAL A 320 -25.07 -5.77 -1.57
CA VAL A 320 -25.60 -4.49 -1.10
C VAL A 320 -27.12 -4.52 -1.24
N TYR A 321 -27.83 -4.12 -0.19
CA TYR A 321 -29.28 -4.33 -0.07
C TYR A 321 -30.04 -3.01 0.11
N SER A 322 -31.27 -2.98 -0.43
CA SER A 322 -32.24 -1.90 -0.21
C SER A 322 -33.62 -2.45 0.21
N HIS A 323 -34.36 -1.67 1.01
CA HIS A 323 -35.76 -1.97 1.37
C HIS A 323 -36.78 -1.54 0.31
N THR A 324 -36.35 -0.78 -0.70
CA THR A 324 -37.21 -0.28 -1.78
C THR A 324 -36.89 -0.97 -3.11
N ILE A 325 -37.87 -0.99 -4.00
CA ILE A 325 -37.64 -1.40 -5.40
C ILE A 325 -36.75 -0.33 -6.02
N ARG A 326 -35.57 -0.73 -6.51
CA ARG A 326 -34.53 0.18 -6.96
C ARG A 326 -33.97 -0.24 -8.31
N HIS A 327 -33.82 0.73 -9.20
CA HIS A 327 -33.02 0.60 -10.41
C HIS A 327 -31.53 0.82 -10.08
N TRP A 328 -30.66 -0.08 -10.54
CA TRP A 328 -29.21 -0.01 -10.27
C TRP A 328 -28.49 0.64 -11.45
N SER A 329 -27.75 1.70 -11.18
CA SER A 329 -27.05 2.47 -12.22
C SER A 329 -25.74 1.81 -12.64
N ALA A 330 -25.23 2.12 -13.83
CA ALA A 330 -23.90 1.65 -14.25
C ALA A 330 -22.76 2.17 -13.34
N GLU A 331 -22.99 3.24 -12.58
CA GLU A 331 -22.05 3.75 -11.58
C GLU A 331 -22.03 2.86 -10.33
N ASP A 332 -23.20 2.37 -9.87
CA ASP A 332 -23.30 1.44 -8.74
C ASP A 332 -22.50 0.15 -8.98
N PHE A 333 -22.53 -0.37 -10.22
CA PHE A 333 -21.76 -1.55 -10.63
C PHE A 333 -20.26 -1.29 -10.53
N LYS A 334 -19.78 -0.17 -11.08
CA LYS A 334 -18.36 0.18 -11.04
C LYS A 334 -17.86 0.34 -9.61
N VAL A 335 -18.67 0.94 -8.73
CA VAL A 335 -18.31 1.14 -7.32
C VAL A 335 -18.19 -0.21 -6.59
N ILE A 336 -19.20 -1.08 -6.71
CA ILE A 336 -19.19 -2.36 -6.00
C ILE A 336 -18.08 -3.30 -6.52
N GLU A 337 -17.88 -3.37 -7.85
CA GLU A 337 -16.81 -4.15 -8.47
C GLU A 337 -15.43 -3.68 -8.02
N TRP A 338 -15.23 -2.36 -8.00
CA TRP A 338 -13.98 -1.77 -7.53
C TRP A 338 -13.73 -2.11 -6.06
N LEU A 339 -14.74 -1.98 -5.20
CA LEU A 339 -14.64 -2.34 -3.78
C LEU A 339 -14.32 -3.83 -3.56
N ALA A 340 -14.93 -4.71 -4.33
CA ALA A 340 -14.63 -6.14 -4.28
C ALA A 340 -13.19 -6.43 -4.72
N ALA A 341 -12.71 -5.79 -5.79
CA ALA A 341 -11.32 -5.93 -6.22
C ALA A 341 -10.32 -5.45 -5.15
N GLN A 342 -10.61 -4.34 -4.46
CA GLN A 342 -9.77 -3.86 -3.35
C GLN A 342 -9.77 -4.81 -2.16
N CYS A 343 -10.95 -5.34 -1.80
CA CYS A 343 -11.07 -6.33 -0.74
C CYS A 343 -10.22 -7.58 -1.05
N ALA A 344 -10.32 -8.09 -2.28
CA ALA A 344 -9.56 -9.26 -2.71
C ALA A 344 -8.05 -9.02 -2.62
N LEU A 345 -7.57 -7.88 -3.13
CA LEU A 345 -6.16 -7.53 -3.08
C LEU A 345 -5.63 -7.46 -1.64
N ALA A 346 -6.43 -6.90 -0.71
CA ALA A 346 -6.06 -6.81 0.70
C ALA A 346 -5.98 -8.18 1.38
N LEU A 347 -6.91 -9.09 1.08
CA LEU A 347 -6.88 -10.46 1.60
C LEU A 347 -5.65 -11.23 1.08
N SER A 348 -5.39 -11.18 -0.23
CA SER A 348 -4.18 -11.79 -0.82
C SER A 348 -2.89 -11.23 -0.20
N ALA A 349 -2.83 -9.93 0.05
CA ALA A 349 -1.66 -9.30 0.67
C ALA A 349 -1.41 -9.81 2.09
N ILE A 350 -2.47 -10.04 2.89
CA ILE A 350 -2.34 -10.59 4.24
C ILE A 350 -1.87 -12.04 4.21
N ASP A 351 -2.44 -12.87 3.34
CA ASP A 351 -2.04 -14.27 3.25
C ASP A 351 -0.59 -14.41 2.77
N TYR A 352 -0.19 -13.61 1.78
CA TYR A 352 1.20 -13.55 1.34
C TYR A 352 2.13 -13.05 2.46
N GLN A 353 1.73 -12.05 3.24
CA GLN A 353 2.52 -11.60 4.39
C GLN A 353 2.65 -12.70 5.45
N ARG A 354 1.58 -13.46 5.75
CA ARG A 354 1.63 -14.59 6.68
C ARG A 354 2.61 -15.66 6.18
N GLU A 355 2.54 -16.03 4.90
CA GLU A 355 3.45 -17.01 4.29
C GLU A 355 4.92 -16.54 4.37
N VAL A 356 5.18 -15.28 4.01
CA VAL A 356 6.51 -14.69 4.10
C VAL A 356 7.02 -14.68 5.54
N GLN A 357 6.18 -14.37 6.53
CA GLN A 357 6.57 -14.41 7.94
C GLN A 357 6.92 -15.82 8.42
N VAL A 358 6.18 -16.84 7.99
CA VAL A 358 6.48 -18.24 8.32
C VAL A 358 7.83 -18.64 7.73
N LYS A 359 8.03 -18.43 6.43
CA LYS A 359 9.32 -18.73 5.76
C LYS A 359 10.48 -17.95 6.37
N ARG A 360 10.26 -16.70 6.79
CA ARG A 360 11.28 -15.89 7.47
C ARG A 360 11.67 -16.50 8.81
N ARG A 361 10.70 -16.96 9.62
CA ARG A 361 10.97 -17.62 10.91
C ARG A 361 11.77 -18.91 10.72
N GLU A 362 11.38 -19.75 9.76
CA GLU A 362 12.10 -20.99 9.44
C GLU A 362 13.56 -20.69 9.03
N ALA A 363 13.77 -19.70 8.18
CA ALA A 363 15.12 -19.27 7.78
C ALA A 363 15.93 -18.69 8.95
N GLU A 364 15.31 -17.89 9.82
CA GLU A 364 15.95 -17.33 11.02
C GLU A 364 16.38 -18.44 11.99
N ASP A 365 15.53 -19.44 12.22
CA ASP A 365 15.84 -20.56 13.12
C ASP A 365 16.94 -21.47 12.55
N ALA A 366 16.91 -21.77 11.25
CA ALA A 366 18.00 -22.48 10.57
C ALA A 366 19.33 -21.70 10.64
N SER A 367 19.29 -20.38 10.43
CA SER A 367 20.47 -19.52 10.57
C SER A 367 21.03 -19.53 12.00
N ARG A 368 20.16 -19.46 13.02
CA ARG A 368 20.58 -19.53 14.43
C ARG A 368 21.23 -20.86 14.78
N GLN A 369 20.68 -21.98 14.28
CA GLN A 369 21.26 -23.30 14.47
C GLN A 369 22.68 -23.36 13.86
N LYS A 370 22.85 -22.86 12.63
CA LYS A 370 24.16 -22.77 11.98
C LYS A 370 25.17 -21.90 12.75
N THR A 371 24.73 -20.76 13.30
CA THR A 371 25.61 -19.91 14.12
C THR A 371 26.04 -20.63 15.41
N ARG A 372 25.13 -21.33 16.08
CA ARG A 372 25.45 -22.13 17.28
C ARG A 372 26.42 -23.26 16.96
N PHE A 373 26.20 -23.97 15.85
CA PHE A 373 27.11 -25.00 15.35
C PHE A 373 28.55 -24.45 15.18
N LEU A 374 28.71 -23.35 14.45
CA LEU A 374 30.03 -22.76 14.20
C LEU A 374 30.71 -22.26 15.48
N ALA A 375 29.94 -21.70 16.41
CA ALA A 375 30.47 -21.27 17.72
C ALA A 375 30.97 -22.46 18.56
N ALA A 376 30.21 -23.56 18.60
CA ALA A 376 30.60 -24.78 19.30
C ALA A 376 31.87 -25.41 18.69
N VAL A 377 31.90 -25.59 17.37
CA VAL A 377 33.09 -26.09 16.64
C VAL A 377 34.32 -25.24 16.96
N SER A 378 34.18 -23.91 16.91
CA SER A 378 35.30 -22.99 17.16
C SER A 378 35.86 -23.14 18.58
N HIS A 379 35.00 -23.34 19.57
CA HIS A 379 35.41 -23.57 20.96
C HIS A 379 36.15 -24.91 21.11
N ASP A 380 35.59 -25.97 20.54
CA ASP A 380 36.11 -27.33 20.67
C ASP A 380 37.40 -27.54 19.88
N VAL A 381 37.62 -26.77 18.81
CA VAL A 381 38.90 -26.70 18.08
C VAL A 381 39.94 -25.92 18.89
N ARG A 382 39.55 -24.79 19.50
CA ARG A 382 40.47 -23.91 20.23
C ARG A 382 41.08 -24.58 21.47
N THR A 383 40.31 -25.42 22.16
CA THR A 383 40.76 -26.06 23.41
C THR A 383 41.98 -26.99 23.21
N PRO A 384 41.95 -28.02 22.34
CA PRO A 384 43.12 -28.85 22.07
C PRO A 384 44.23 -28.06 21.36
N ALA A 385 43.92 -27.08 20.50
CA ALA A 385 44.93 -26.23 19.88
C ALA A 385 45.76 -25.45 20.91
N ASN A 386 45.11 -24.83 21.90
CA ASN A 386 45.80 -24.13 22.99
C ASN A 386 46.62 -25.09 23.87
N ALA A 387 46.10 -26.29 24.13
CA ALA A 387 46.83 -27.30 24.88
C ALA A 387 48.09 -27.76 24.14
N ILE A 388 48.00 -27.97 22.82
CA ILE A 388 49.15 -28.29 21.95
C ILE A 388 50.20 -27.20 22.03
N SER A 389 49.80 -25.91 21.93
CA SER A 389 50.75 -24.79 22.06
C SER A 389 51.45 -24.78 23.42
N LEU A 390 50.73 -24.94 24.52
CA LEU A 390 51.31 -24.95 25.86
C LEU A 390 52.23 -26.16 26.08
N LEU A 391 51.83 -27.35 25.63
CA LEU A 391 52.65 -28.56 25.72
C LEU A 391 53.91 -28.45 24.87
N ALA A 392 53.83 -27.85 23.68
CA ALA A 392 55.01 -27.58 22.86
C ALA A 392 55.98 -26.60 23.54
N GLU A 393 55.48 -25.53 24.17
CA GLU A 393 56.29 -24.61 24.97
C GLU A 393 56.96 -25.32 26.16
N LEU A 394 56.22 -26.18 26.87
CA LEU A 394 56.75 -26.97 27.99
C LEU A 394 57.81 -27.97 27.53
N ILE A 395 57.64 -28.63 26.38
CA ILE A 395 58.63 -29.53 25.79
C ILE A 395 59.91 -28.75 25.45
N GLU A 396 59.78 -27.58 24.83
CA GLU A 396 60.95 -26.74 24.48
C GLU A 396 61.70 -26.26 25.73
N ASP A 397 60.99 -25.94 26.80
CA ASP A 397 61.57 -25.55 28.08
C ASP A 397 62.22 -26.73 28.82
N SER A 398 61.55 -27.88 28.92
CA SER A 398 62.08 -29.10 29.51
C SER A 398 63.30 -29.64 28.75
N ALA A 399 63.31 -29.54 27.42
CA ALA A 399 64.45 -29.92 26.58
C ALA A 399 65.67 -29.02 26.82
N ARG A 400 65.45 -27.71 27.07
CA ARG A 400 66.52 -26.78 27.45
C ARG A 400 67.06 -27.04 28.86
N ARG A 401 66.19 -27.45 29.79
CA ARG A 401 66.53 -27.65 31.20
C ARG A 401 66.98 -29.07 31.54
N GLY A 402 66.90 -30.01 30.59
CA GLY A 402 67.31 -31.41 30.77
C GLY A 402 66.42 -32.18 31.75
N LYS A 403 65.09 -31.95 31.71
CA LYS A 403 64.11 -32.64 32.58
C LYS A 403 63.64 -33.98 31.99
N ASP A 404 63.33 -34.94 32.86
CA ASP A 404 62.86 -36.29 32.51
C ASP A 404 61.36 -36.38 32.11
N ASP A 405 60.63 -35.27 32.13
CA ASP A 405 59.18 -35.22 31.81
C ASP A 405 58.87 -35.14 30.30
N LEU A 406 59.89 -35.08 29.44
CA LEU A 406 59.76 -34.93 27.99
C LEU A 406 58.89 -36.01 27.34
N SER A 407 58.99 -37.26 27.82
CA SER A 407 58.23 -38.39 27.28
C SER A 407 56.74 -38.26 27.57
N GLU A 408 56.38 -37.80 28.77
CA GLU A 408 55.00 -37.59 29.19
C GLU A 408 54.39 -36.41 28.41
N LEU A 409 55.07 -35.27 28.37
CA LEU A 409 54.64 -34.09 27.64
C LEU A 409 54.48 -34.36 26.13
N ALA A 410 55.40 -35.11 25.52
CA ALA A 410 55.29 -35.51 24.11
C ALA A 410 54.11 -36.46 23.86
N THR A 411 53.78 -37.32 24.82
CA THR A 411 52.62 -38.22 24.75
C THR A 411 51.32 -37.43 24.84
N ASP A 412 51.24 -36.45 25.74
CA ASP A 412 50.09 -35.54 25.86
C ASP A 412 49.91 -34.68 24.60
N LEU A 413 51.01 -34.18 24.03
CA LEU A 413 51.01 -33.42 22.78
C LEU A 413 50.44 -34.26 21.63
N LYS A 414 50.94 -35.51 21.49
CA LYS A 414 50.47 -36.45 20.48
C LYS A 414 48.98 -36.75 20.63
N THR A 415 48.52 -36.93 21.87
CA THR A 415 47.11 -37.19 22.18
C THR A 415 46.22 -36.01 21.80
N ASN A 416 46.58 -34.78 22.21
CA ASN A 416 45.81 -33.58 21.87
C ASN A 416 45.81 -33.28 20.35
N ALA A 417 46.94 -33.49 19.68
CA ALA A 417 47.02 -33.34 18.22
C ALA A 417 46.11 -34.32 17.48
N ARG A 418 46.05 -35.58 17.94
CA ARG A 418 45.15 -36.58 17.37
C ARG A 418 43.68 -36.20 17.57
N THR A 419 43.29 -35.79 18.78
CA THR A 419 41.93 -35.31 19.07
C THR A 419 41.52 -34.15 18.17
N LEU A 420 42.43 -33.19 17.93
CA LEU A 420 42.16 -32.05 17.05
C LEU A 420 41.92 -32.50 15.60
N VAL A 421 42.75 -33.41 15.09
CA VAL A 421 42.58 -33.96 13.73
C VAL A 421 41.26 -34.71 13.60
N GLU A 422 40.89 -35.52 14.58
CA GLU A 422 39.61 -36.23 14.63
C GLU A 422 38.43 -35.24 14.60
N LEU A 423 38.46 -34.18 15.42
CA LEU A 423 37.43 -33.16 15.45
C LEU A 423 37.27 -32.41 14.11
N VAL A 424 38.38 -32.01 13.50
CA VAL A 424 38.35 -31.32 12.19
C VAL A 424 37.81 -32.25 11.11
N THR A 425 38.22 -33.51 11.13
CA THR A 425 37.71 -34.53 10.20
C THR A 425 36.21 -34.72 10.36
N ASP A 426 35.74 -34.90 11.59
CA ASP A 426 34.31 -35.02 11.94
C ASP A 426 33.47 -33.82 11.44
N VAL A 427 33.97 -32.59 11.61
CA VAL A 427 33.30 -31.38 11.10
C VAL A 427 33.27 -31.37 9.57
N LEU A 428 34.38 -31.70 8.90
CA LEU A 428 34.43 -31.78 7.45
C LEU A 428 33.47 -32.85 6.91
N ASP A 429 33.37 -33.98 7.57
CA ASP A 429 32.42 -35.03 7.18
C ASP A 429 30.99 -34.52 7.26
N ILE A 430 30.58 -33.89 8.37
CA ILE A 430 29.24 -33.28 8.49
C ILE A 430 28.96 -32.34 7.32
N THR A 431 29.89 -31.45 6.98
CA THR A 431 29.71 -30.51 5.86
C THR A 431 29.57 -31.20 4.50
N ARG A 432 30.30 -32.30 4.29
CA ARG A 432 30.18 -33.10 3.05
C ARG A 432 28.86 -33.85 3.01
N ILE A 433 28.32 -34.28 4.15
CA ILE A 433 27.01 -34.92 4.23
C ILE A 433 25.90 -33.94 3.87
N GLU A 434 25.90 -32.73 4.45
CA GLU A 434 24.85 -31.72 4.22
C GLU A 434 24.75 -31.25 2.78
N THR A 435 25.89 -31.20 2.10
CA THR A 435 25.98 -30.79 0.69
C THR A 435 25.60 -31.91 -0.27
N GLY A 436 25.30 -33.12 0.23
CA GLY A 436 25.06 -34.30 -0.60
C GLY A 436 26.31 -34.76 -1.37
N ALA A 437 27.49 -34.28 -0.98
CA ALA A 437 28.76 -34.50 -1.68
C ALA A 437 29.49 -35.79 -1.23
N ILE A 438 28.78 -36.73 -0.59
CA ILE A 438 29.40 -38.01 -0.20
C ILE A 438 29.34 -38.98 -1.38
N ASP A 439 30.51 -39.24 -1.96
CA ASP A 439 30.70 -40.41 -2.82
C ASP A 439 30.84 -41.66 -1.95
N LEU A 440 29.97 -42.64 -2.20
CA LEU A 440 30.04 -43.97 -1.60
C LEU A 440 31.00 -44.85 -2.39
N ASN A 441 31.93 -45.48 -1.67
CA ASN A 441 32.90 -46.39 -2.24
C ASN A 441 32.48 -47.85 -2.01
N VAL A 442 31.47 -48.28 -2.74
CA VAL A 442 30.81 -49.57 -2.53
C VAL A 442 31.67 -50.71 -3.06
N ALA A 443 31.95 -51.71 -2.22
CA ALA A 443 32.71 -52.91 -2.59
C ALA A 443 32.28 -54.12 -1.76
N ASP A 444 32.59 -55.32 -2.25
CA ASP A 444 32.37 -56.58 -1.52
C ASP A 444 33.45 -56.81 -0.47
N PHE A 445 33.06 -57.18 0.75
CA PHE A 445 33.99 -57.57 1.81
C PHE A 445 33.35 -58.52 2.83
N ASN A 446 34.18 -59.33 3.50
CA ASN A 446 33.74 -60.18 4.61
C ASN A 446 33.57 -59.34 5.89
N LEU A 447 32.37 -59.35 6.46
CA LEU A 447 32.02 -58.51 7.61
C LEU A 447 32.81 -58.90 8.85
N PHE A 448 32.91 -60.19 9.15
CA PHE A 448 33.55 -60.68 10.37
C PHE A 448 35.06 -60.35 10.39
N GLN A 449 35.75 -60.53 9.26
CA GLN A 449 37.15 -60.13 9.12
C GLN A 449 37.33 -58.62 9.25
N ALA A 450 36.45 -57.82 8.64
CA ALA A 450 36.51 -56.37 8.74
C ALA A 450 36.35 -55.91 10.20
N LEU A 451 35.37 -56.46 10.92
CA LEU A 451 35.16 -56.18 12.35
C LEU A 451 36.34 -56.63 13.20
N ARG A 452 36.88 -57.84 12.97
CA ARG A 452 38.04 -58.35 13.71
C ARG A 452 39.26 -57.44 13.56
N ASN A 453 39.53 -56.99 12.34
CA ASN A 453 40.64 -56.07 12.06
C ASN A 453 40.41 -54.72 12.74
N GLU A 454 39.19 -54.19 12.69
CA GLU A 454 38.84 -52.91 13.30
C GLU A 454 38.89 -52.98 14.84
N LEU A 455 38.45 -54.08 15.45
CA LEU A 455 38.48 -54.29 16.90
C LEU A 455 39.89 -54.55 17.44
N GLY A 456 40.77 -55.14 16.63
CA GLY A 456 42.16 -55.39 17.01
C GLY A 456 42.92 -54.11 17.42
N GLN A 457 42.57 -52.96 16.86
CA GLN A 457 43.19 -51.68 17.26
C GLN A 457 42.75 -51.19 18.66
N PHE A 458 41.60 -51.69 19.15
CA PHE A 458 41.02 -51.32 20.44
C PHE A 458 41.42 -52.26 21.58
N GLU A 459 41.93 -53.46 21.26
CA GLU A 459 42.37 -54.44 22.26
C GLU A 459 43.37 -53.89 23.29
N PRO A 460 44.42 -53.12 22.93
CA PRO A 460 45.36 -52.58 23.91
C PRO A 460 44.69 -51.65 24.93
N PHE A 461 43.74 -50.83 24.46
CA PHE A 461 42.98 -49.91 25.31
C PHE A 461 42.01 -50.64 26.23
N ALA A 462 41.34 -51.68 25.72
CA ALA A 462 40.47 -52.55 26.52
C ALA A 462 41.29 -53.26 27.61
N ARG A 463 42.46 -53.83 27.27
CA ARG A 463 43.37 -54.47 28.24
C ARG A 463 43.89 -53.50 29.28
N GLN A 464 44.23 -52.26 28.89
CA GLN A 464 44.67 -51.22 29.82
C GLN A 464 43.58 -50.89 30.85
N LYS A 465 42.31 -50.87 30.42
CA LYS A 465 41.15 -50.69 31.30
C LYS A 465 40.64 -51.98 31.96
N GLN A 466 41.28 -53.13 31.73
CA GLN A 466 40.83 -54.45 32.22
C GLN A 466 39.40 -54.83 31.75
N LEU A 467 39.02 -54.39 30.56
CA LEU A 467 37.73 -54.73 29.92
C LEU A 467 37.91 -55.93 28.98
N ALA A 468 36.90 -56.81 28.93
CA ALA A 468 36.85 -57.86 27.92
C ALA A 468 36.16 -57.33 26.66
N LEU A 469 36.88 -57.32 25.52
CA LEU A 469 36.34 -56.97 24.21
C LEU A 469 36.14 -58.26 23.41
N ASN A 470 34.88 -58.64 23.19
CA ASN A 470 34.54 -59.90 22.51
C ASN A 470 33.91 -59.62 21.14
N LEU A 471 34.26 -60.45 20.16
CA LEU A 471 33.60 -60.49 18.85
C LEU A 471 32.97 -61.86 18.67
N SER A 472 31.68 -61.90 18.31
CA SER A 472 30.98 -63.15 17.98
C SER A 472 29.99 -62.95 16.84
N GLY A 473 29.69 -64.03 16.11
CA GLY A 473 28.69 -64.01 15.06
C GLY A 473 29.06 -64.88 13.86
N ASP A 474 28.36 -64.66 12.75
CA ASP A 474 28.49 -65.47 11.54
C ASP A 474 29.67 -65.00 10.68
N GLU A 475 30.70 -65.83 10.58
CA GLU A 475 31.93 -65.56 9.82
C GLU A 475 31.72 -65.57 8.30
N THR A 476 30.58 -66.07 7.82
CA THR A 476 30.30 -66.24 6.39
C THR A 476 29.67 -65.02 5.73
N ILE A 477 29.22 -64.03 6.53
CA ILE A 477 28.54 -62.84 6.02
C ILE A 477 29.49 -61.96 5.21
N SER A 478 29.11 -61.70 3.96
CA SER A 478 29.76 -60.72 3.09
C SER A 478 28.79 -59.61 2.70
N LEU A 479 29.29 -58.38 2.65
CA LEU A 479 28.49 -57.18 2.37
C LEU A 479 29.02 -56.44 1.14
N HIS A 480 28.10 -55.88 0.36
CA HIS A 480 28.34 -54.96 -0.75
C HIS A 480 28.00 -53.53 -0.31
N THR A 481 28.94 -52.85 0.33
CA THR A 481 28.74 -51.47 0.84
C THR A 481 30.07 -50.73 0.97
N ASP A 482 30.05 -49.48 1.42
CA ASP A 482 31.28 -48.75 1.75
C ASP A 482 31.85 -49.24 3.09
N ARG A 483 32.84 -50.13 3.00
CA ARG A 483 33.52 -50.73 4.15
C ARG A 483 34.04 -49.69 5.13
N LEU A 484 34.70 -48.64 4.63
CA LEU A 484 35.37 -47.65 5.48
C LEU A 484 34.36 -46.85 6.29
N LYS A 485 33.26 -46.42 5.67
CA LYS A 485 32.18 -45.69 6.35
C LYS A 485 31.45 -46.57 7.36
N LEU A 486 31.17 -47.83 7.01
CA LEU A 486 30.54 -48.77 7.93
C LEU A 486 31.43 -49.04 9.15
N MET A 487 32.72 -49.34 8.93
CA MET A 487 33.67 -49.58 10.03
C MET A 487 33.85 -48.34 10.89
N ARG A 488 33.78 -47.12 10.33
CA ARG A 488 33.79 -45.89 11.12
C ARG A 488 32.60 -45.77 12.07
N VAL A 489 31.40 -46.15 11.63
CA VAL A 489 30.22 -46.18 12.52
C VAL A 489 30.49 -47.16 13.67
N VAL A 490 30.95 -48.37 13.38
CA VAL A 490 31.25 -49.37 14.40
C VAL A 490 32.35 -48.89 15.36
N ALA A 491 33.44 -48.34 14.83
CA ALA A 491 34.55 -47.81 15.61
C ALA A 491 34.08 -46.70 16.57
N ASN A 492 33.20 -45.81 16.13
CA ASN A 492 32.60 -44.78 17.00
C ASN A 492 31.76 -45.38 18.13
N LEU A 493 30.96 -46.41 17.84
CA LEU A 493 30.16 -47.09 18.86
C LEU A 493 31.02 -47.83 19.88
N VAL A 494 32.06 -48.54 19.42
CA VAL A 494 33.01 -49.27 20.29
C VAL A 494 33.85 -48.30 21.12
N ASN A 495 34.29 -47.19 20.54
CA ASN A 495 35.02 -46.17 21.29
C ASN A 495 34.14 -45.53 22.37
N ASN A 496 32.86 -45.29 22.09
CA ASN A 496 31.89 -44.87 23.12
C ASN A 496 31.75 -45.91 24.23
N ALA A 497 31.61 -47.20 23.88
CA ALA A 497 31.54 -48.29 24.86
C ALA A 497 32.78 -48.34 25.77
N LEU A 498 33.98 -48.26 25.20
CA LEU A 498 35.26 -48.22 25.95
C LEU A 498 35.38 -47.01 26.85
N LYS A 499 34.83 -45.88 26.41
CA LYS A 499 34.87 -44.63 27.15
C LYS A 499 33.97 -44.64 28.38
N PHE A 500 32.77 -45.18 28.26
CA PHE A 500 31.72 -45.12 29.28
C PHE A 500 31.57 -46.42 30.10
N THR A 501 32.46 -47.39 29.88
CA THR A 501 32.58 -48.61 30.69
C THR A 501 33.91 -48.58 31.42
N ASP A 502 33.85 -48.66 32.76
CA ASP A 502 35.05 -48.70 33.60
C ASP A 502 35.42 -50.14 33.99
N LEU A 503 34.43 -51.00 34.21
CA LEU A 503 34.57 -52.42 34.57
C LEU A 503 33.51 -53.24 33.83
N GLY A 504 33.88 -54.40 33.29
CA GLY A 504 32.96 -55.34 32.65
C GLY A 504 33.35 -55.71 31.22
N THR A 505 32.35 -55.83 30.33
CA THR A 505 32.54 -56.35 28.97
C THR A 505 31.98 -55.42 27.91
N ILE A 506 32.57 -55.50 26.72
CA ILE A 506 32.08 -54.89 25.50
C ILE A 506 31.96 -56.00 24.47
N ASP A 507 30.75 -56.25 24.02
CA ASP A 507 30.41 -57.36 23.15
C ASP A 507 29.94 -56.83 21.80
N VAL A 508 30.65 -57.23 20.73
CA VAL A 508 30.26 -56.97 19.36
C VAL A 508 29.71 -58.26 18.75
N GLN A 509 28.43 -58.25 18.41
CA GLN A 509 27.71 -59.41 17.91
C GLN A 509 27.20 -59.17 16.49
N THR A 510 27.35 -60.15 15.61
CA THR A 510 26.74 -60.13 14.29
C THR A 510 25.77 -61.30 14.12
N ARG A 511 24.59 -61.02 13.56
CA ARG A 511 23.59 -62.05 13.26
C ARG A 511 22.86 -61.73 11.96
N ARG A 512 22.41 -62.77 11.26
CA ARG A 512 21.45 -62.64 10.16
C ARG A 512 20.04 -62.83 10.71
N GLU A 513 19.13 -61.94 10.34
CA GLU A 513 17.71 -62.03 10.70
C GLU A 513 16.92 -62.84 9.67
N VAL A 514 15.69 -63.20 10.03
CA VAL A 514 14.81 -64.08 9.23
C VAL A 514 14.43 -63.44 7.88
N ASP A 515 14.42 -62.12 7.79
CA ASP A 515 14.16 -61.35 6.58
C ASP A 515 15.42 -61.17 5.69
N GLY A 516 16.54 -61.79 6.05
CA GLY A 516 17.80 -61.71 5.32
C GLY A 516 18.67 -60.51 5.68
N ALA A 517 18.17 -59.56 6.49
CA ALA A 517 18.94 -58.43 6.99
C ALA A 517 20.07 -58.88 7.92
N VAL A 518 21.15 -58.12 7.97
CA VAL A 518 22.27 -58.36 8.90
C VAL A 518 22.24 -57.31 9.99
N VAL A 519 22.42 -57.76 11.23
CA VAL A 519 22.45 -56.89 12.40
C VAL A 519 23.82 -56.97 13.06
N ILE A 520 24.40 -55.79 13.31
CA ILE A 520 25.60 -55.59 14.13
C ILE A 520 25.15 -54.95 15.44
N GLN A 521 25.40 -55.63 16.55
CA GLN A 521 25.15 -55.11 17.90
C GLN A 521 26.45 -54.79 18.60
N VAL A 522 26.52 -53.60 19.19
CA VAL A 522 27.60 -53.19 20.08
C VAL A 522 26.98 -52.97 21.45
N SER A 523 27.29 -53.86 22.39
CA SER A 523 26.76 -53.87 23.75
C SER A 523 27.87 -53.59 24.75
N ASP A 524 27.60 -52.74 25.73
CA ASP A 524 28.48 -52.46 26.86
C ASP A 524 27.76 -52.66 28.19
N THR A 525 28.53 -52.92 29.26
CA THR A 525 28.04 -53.02 30.64
C THR A 525 28.30 -51.73 31.44
N GLY A 526 28.34 -50.58 30.77
CA GLY A 526 28.70 -49.29 31.35
C GLY A 526 27.56 -48.60 32.12
N ILE A 527 27.70 -47.29 32.29
CA ILE A 527 26.77 -46.46 33.09
C ILE A 527 25.33 -46.39 32.54
N GLY A 528 25.15 -46.71 31.26
CA GLY A 528 23.87 -46.58 30.56
C GLY A 528 23.39 -45.13 30.35
N ILE A 529 22.31 -44.97 29.60
CA ILE A 529 21.74 -43.71 29.15
C ILE A 529 20.32 -43.56 29.74
N PRO A 530 19.98 -42.43 30.38
CA PRO A 530 18.63 -42.19 30.90
C PRO A 530 17.62 -42.03 29.75
N ARG A 531 16.42 -42.60 29.92
CA ARG A 531 15.34 -42.60 28.91
C ARG A 531 15.05 -41.23 28.27
N PRO A 532 14.98 -40.10 29.01
CA PRO A 532 14.72 -38.79 28.41
C PRO A 532 15.82 -38.30 27.45
N ALA A 533 17.03 -38.85 27.55
CA ALA A 533 18.15 -38.46 26.70
C ALA A 533 18.21 -39.28 25.39
N LEU A 534 17.58 -40.47 25.32
CA LEU A 534 17.66 -41.37 24.17
C LEU A 534 17.17 -40.73 22.86
N SER A 535 16.20 -39.82 22.91
CA SER A 535 15.71 -39.10 21.72
C SER A 535 16.67 -38.03 21.22
N ARG A 536 17.68 -37.66 22.01
CA ARG A 536 18.57 -36.52 21.76
C ARG A 536 20.05 -36.91 21.64
N ILE A 537 20.42 -38.16 21.94
CA ILE A 537 21.83 -38.59 21.85
C ILE A 537 22.42 -38.53 20.43
N PHE A 538 21.56 -38.46 19.41
CA PHE A 538 21.95 -38.28 18.01
C PHE A 538 21.93 -36.81 17.58
N ASP A 539 21.50 -35.89 18.45
CA ASP A 539 21.59 -34.45 18.21
C ASP A 539 23.07 -34.00 18.24
N GLU A 540 23.42 -33.04 17.39
CA GLU A 540 24.76 -32.47 17.34
C GLU A 540 25.15 -31.79 18.66
N PHE A 541 26.36 -32.06 19.14
CA PHE A 541 26.94 -31.52 20.39
C PHE A 541 26.12 -31.84 21.64
N TYR A 542 25.16 -32.77 21.57
CA TYR A 542 24.42 -33.18 22.74
C TYR A 542 25.30 -34.06 23.63
N GLN A 543 25.44 -33.68 24.89
CA GLN A 543 26.21 -34.40 25.89
C GLN A 543 25.37 -34.60 27.16
N LEU A 544 25.51 -35.79 27.75
CA LEU A 544 24.87 -36.14 29.00
C LEU A 544 25.66 -35.57 30.18
N GLY A 545 25.12 -34.55 30.85
CA GLY A 545 25.71 -33.91 32.03
C GLY A 545 26.16 -32.47 31.77
N ASN A 546 26.87 -31.87 32.74
CA ASN A 546 27.28 -30.47 32.69
C ASN A 546 28.56 -30.31 31.83
N PRO A 547 28.51 -29.64 30.66
CA PRO A 547 29.61 -29.61 29.69
C PRO A 547 30.89 -28.90 30.19
N GLU A 548 30.79 -28.10 31.26
CA GLU A 548 31.91 -27.29 31.76
C GLU A 548 32.93 -28.06 32.64
N ARG A 549 32.62 -29.27 33.13
CA ARG A 549 33.49 -29.99 34.09
C ARG A 549 34.22 -31.22 33.55
N ASP A 550 33.83 -31.76 32.40
CA ASP A 550 34.42 -32.99 31.84
C ASP A 550 34.98 -32.76 30.42
N ARG A 551 36.08 -32.00 30.31
CA ARG A 551 36.78 -31.76 29.03
C ARG A 551 37.25 -33.04 28.32
N ASN A 552 37.34 -34.17 29.01
CA ASN A 552 37.72 -35.47 28.44
C ASN A 552 36.54 -36.23 27.80
N LYS A 553 35.30 -35.71 27.83
CA LYS A 553 34.10 -36.44 27.37
C LYS A 553 33.75 -36.31 25.87
N GLY A 554 34.62 -35.73 25.04
CA GLY A 554 34.54 -35.79 23.57
C GLY A 554 33.66 -34.70 22.97
N SER A 555 33.55 -34.63 21.64
CA SER A 555 32.89 -33.51 20.91
C SER A 555 31.36 -33.55 20.91
N GLY A 556 30.74 -34.67 21.27
CA GLY A 556 29.30 -34.87 21.10
C GLY A 556 28.85 -34.97 19.62
N LEU A 557 29.80 -35.06 18.67
CA LEU A 557 29.49 -35.23 17.25
C LEU A 557 29.44 -36.69 16.81
N GLY A 558 30.09 -37.60 17.53
CA GLY A 558 30.27 -38.99 17.10
C GLY A 558 28.98 -39.74 16.78
N LEU A 559 27.94 -39.64 17.63
CA LEU A 559 26.65 -40.29 17.39
C LEU A 559 25.83 -39.58 16.29
N ALA A 560 25.88 -38.26 16.20
CA ALA A 560 25.26 -37.51 15.11
C ALA A 560 25.85 -37.91 13.74
N ILE A 561 27.17 -38.09 13.68
CA ILE A 561 27.87 -38.61 12.48
C ILE A 561 27.46 -40.04 12.19
N CYS A 562 27.34 -40.89 13.22
CA CYS A 562 26.86 -42.27 13.04
C CYS A 562 25.47 -42.28 12.39
N ARG A 563 24.53 -41.47 12.90
CA ARG A 563 23.18 -41.40 12.34
C ARG A 563 23.20 -41.00 10.87
N ARG A 564 23.94 -39.95 10.54
CA ARG A 564 24.06 -39.44 9.17
C ARG A 564 24.75 -40.43 8.22
N LEU A 565 25.83 -41.08 8.64
CA LEU A 565 26.49 -42.12 7.83
C LEU A 565 25.59 -43.32 7.60
N VAL A 566 24.86 -43.74 8.62
CA VAL A 566 23.89 -44.85 8.53
C VAL A 566 22.77 -44.51 7.54
N ASP A 567 22.24 -43.28 7.59
CA ASP A 567 21.22 -42.81 6.65
C ASP A 567 21.76 -42.79 5.20
N VAL A 568 22.99 -42.30 4.99
CA VAL A 568 23.63 -42.28 3.66
C VAL A 568 23.91 -43.69 3.14
N LEU A 569 24.29 -44.64 4.02
CA LEU A 569 24.51 -46.04 3.66
C LEU A 569 23.20 -46.82 3.42
N GLY A 570 22.03 -46.20 3.64
CA GLY A 570 20.74 -46.89 3.55
C GLY A 570 20.51 -47.92 4.66
N CYS A 571 21.22 -47.79 5.79
CA CYS A 571 21.10 -48.65 6.96
C CYS A 571 20.20 -47.99 8.03
N SER A 572 19.94 -48.67 9.14
CA SER A 572 19.24 -48.07 10.28
C SER A 572 19.94 -48.35 11.60
N ILE A 573 19.95 -47.36 12.50
CA ILE A 573 20.56 -47.47 13.84
C ILE A 573 19.50 -47.24 14.91
N SER A 574 19.53 -48.08 15.94
CA SER A 574 18.66 -48.01 17.11
C SER A 574 19.49 -48.22 18.39
N VAL A 575 18.92 -47.83 19.54
CA VAL A 575 19.61 -47.88 20.83
C VAL A 575 18.63 -48.34 21.91
N ASP A 576 19.10 -49.27 22.73
CA ASP A 576 18.44 -49.70 23.96
C ASP A 576 19.41 -49.51 25.11
N SER A 577 18.98 -48.83 26.17
CA SER A 577 19.87 -48.52 27.30
C SER A 577 19.11 -48.39 28.61
N ALA A 578 19.76 -48.79 29.69
CA ALA A 578 19.26 -48.61 31.05
C ALA A 578 20.41 -48.23 31.99
N ILE A 579 20.11 -47.29 32.90
CA ILE A 579 21.09 -46.77 33.86
C ILE A 579 21.65 -47.92 34.71
N ASN A 580 22.97 -47.98 34.82
CA ASN A 580 23.76 -49.02 35.51
C ASN A 580 23.57 -50.45 34.99
N VAL A 581 23.00 -50.61 33.80
CA VAL A 581 22.91 -51.90 33.09
C VAL A 581 23.83 -51.89 31.88
N GLY A 582 23.90 -50.74 31.18
CA GLY A 582 24.72 -50.55 29.99
C GLY A 582 23.90 -50.10 28.78
N THR A 583 24.54 -50.07 27.61
CA THR A 583 23.92 -49.63 26.36
C THR A 583 24.13 -50.67 25.27
N THR A 584 23.12 -50.88 24.43
CA THR A 584 23.20 -51.68 23.22
C THR A 584 22.79 -50.84 22.03
N PHE A 585 23.74 -50.58 21.13
CA PHE A 585 23.48 -50.00 19.83
C PHE A 585 23.28 -51.13 18.81
N THR A 586 22.20 -51.04 18.05
CA THR A 586 21.83 -52.03 17.03
C THR A 586 21.84 -51.35 15.66
N LEU A 587 22.79 -51.74 14.81
CA LEU A 587 22.89 -51.33 13.41
C LEU A 587 22.30 -52.44 12.53
N ARG A 588 21.22 -52.13 11.80
CA ARG A 588 20.55 -53.04 10.87
C ARG A 588 20.90 -52.66 9.44
N ILE A 589 21.45 -53.62 8.71
CA ILE A 589 21.86 -53.54 7.32
C ILE A 589 20.84 -54.33 6.48
N PRO A 590 20.19 -53.72 5.47
CA PRO A 590 19.18 -54.41 4.66
C PRO A 590 19.73 -55.63 3.90
N ALA A 591 18.85 -56.59 3.58
CA ALA A 591 19.22 -57.83 2.89
C ALA A 591 19.88 -57.60 1.52
N ASP A 592 19.52 -56.51 0.83
CA ASP A 592 20.04 -56.14 -0.50
C ASP A 592 21.56 -55.90 -0.51
N PHE A 593 22.15 -55.61 0.65
CA PHE A 593 23.59 -55.40 0.80
C PHE A 593 24.34 -56.72 1.05
N VAL A 594 23.64 -57.84 1.27
CA VAL A 594 24.27 -59.12 1.62
C VAL A 594 24.50 -59.94 0.37
N VAL A 595 25.75 -60.31 0.11
CA VAL A 595 26.18 -61.06 -1.08
C VAL A 595 26.65 -62.46 -0.71
N GLU A 596 26.36 -63.44 -1.58
CA GLU A 596 26.89 -64.80 -1.49
C GLU A 596 28.29 -64.86 -2.14
N THR A 597 29.21 -65.58 -1.50
CA THR A 597 30.67 -65.35 -1.51
C THR A 597 31.39 -65.57 -2.86
N PRO A 598 32.64 -65.06 -2.97
CA PRO A 598 33.79 -65.97 -3.01
C PRO A 598 34.78 -65.73 -1.86
N THR A 599 35.19 -66.82 -1.22
CA THR A 599 36.20 -66.94 -0.14
C THR A 599 37.45 -66.07 -0.35
N PRO A 600 37.85 -65.22 0.62
CA PRO A 600 39.20 -64.67 0.69
C PRO A 600 40.16 -65.71 1.28
N ARG A 601 41.31 -65.91 0.61
CA ARG A 601 42.46 -66.66 1.16
C ARG A 601 42.92 -66.00 2.45
N ILE A 602 42.98 -66.78 3.52
CA ILE A 602 43.60 -66.41 4.79
C ILE A 602 45.11 -66.24 4.53
N ILE A 603 45.61 -65.01 4.58
CA ILE A 603 47.01 -64.74 4.89
C ILE A 603 47.02 -64.36 6.37
N ASP A 604 47.56 -65.26 7.17
CA ASP A 604 47.72 -65.16 8.60
C ASP A 604 49.00 -64.33 8.86
N ASP A 605 48.86 -63.02 9.06
CA ASP A 605 49.98 -62.14 9.43
C ASP A 605 49.85 -61.68 10.89
N GLN A 606 50.13 -62.62 11.79
CA GLN A 606 50.61 -62.30 13.13
C GLN A 606 51.99 -62.92 13.33
N ALA A 607 53.05 -62.21 12.92
CA ALA A 607 54.40 -62.54 13.35
C ALA A 607 55.39 -61.35 13.32
N ASN A 608 55.73 -60.93 14.55
CA ASN A 608 57.04 -60.46 14.99
C ASN A 608 57.48 -59.01 14.66
N THR A 609 57.30 -58.14 15.67
CA THR A 609 57.67 -56.72 15.79
C THR A 609 59.15 -56.47 16.07
N ASP A 610 60.08 -57.14 15.39
CA ASP A 610 61.52 -56.85 15.57
C ASP A 610 62.33 -57.00 14.27
N ALA A 611 61.84 -56.39 13.18
CA ALA A 611 62.53 -56.35 11.89
C ALA A 611 62.91 -54.90 11.50
N SER A 612 64.18 -54.71 11.13
CA SER A 612 64.78 -53.41 10.79
C SER A 612 64.60 -53.07 9.30
N LEU A 613 64.38 -51.80 8.95
CA LEU A 613 64.38 -51.31 7.55
C LEU A 613 65.80 -51.21 6.95
N LYS A 614 66.77 -51.87 7.57
CA LYS A 614 68.20 -51.72 7.27
C LYS A 614 68.49 -52.17 5.85
N GLY A 615 69.15 -51.30 5.09
CA GLY A 615 69.54 -51.58 3.70
C GLY A 615 68.54 -51.11 2.65
N LEU A 616 67.32 -50.71 3.02
CA LEU A 616 66.36 -50.12 2.08
C LEU A 616 66.72 -48.66 1.80
N ARG A 617 66.77 -48.30 0.52
CA ARG A 617 66.83 -46.92 0.03
C ARG A 617 65.43 -46.49 -0.38
N ILE A 618 64.87 -45.52 0.34
CA ILE A 618 63.50 -45.04 0.16
C ILE A 618 63.56 -43.62 -0.42
N LEU A 619 62.95 -43.41 -1.58
CA LEU A 619 62.69 -42.06 -2.10
C LEU A 619 61.36 -41.58 -1.54
N LEU A 620 61.39 -40.54 -0.72
CA LEU A 620 60.22 -39.86 -0.18
C LEU A 620 59.97 -38.57 -0.95
N VAL A 621 58.84 -38.51 -1.65
CA VAL A 621 58.38 -37.36 -2.42
C VAL A 621 57.19 -36.73 -1.72
N GLU A 622 57.41 -35.57 -1.11
CA GLU A 622 56.42 -34.83 -0.30
C GLU A 622 56.78 -33.34 -0.35
N ASP A 623 55.84 -32.48 -0.72
CA ASP A 623 56.10 -31.04 -0.91
C ASP A 623 56.27 -30.31 0.43
N HIS A 624 55.46 -30.68 1.43
CA HIS A 624 55.45 -30.02 2.72
C HIS A 624 56.71 -30.34 3.54
N HIS A 625 57.63 -29.36 3.62
CA HIS A 625 58.95 -29.51 4.23
C HIS A 625 58.96 -30.15 5.62
N VAL A 626 58.01 -29.79 6.50
CA VAL A 626 57.94 -30.35 7.86
C VAL A 626 57.52 -31.82 7.85
N THR A 627 56.56 -32.17 7.00
CA THR A 627 56.06 -33.55 6.84
C THR A 627 57.15 -34.43 6.24
N ARG A 628 57.81 -33.95 5.18
CA ARG A 628 58.91 -34.63 4.51
C ARG A 628 60.05 -34.92 5.48
N ARG A 629 60.56 -33.88 6.16
CA ARG A 629 61.67 -33.99 7.12
C ARG A 629 61.34 -34.91 8.30
N SER A 630 60.12 -34.83 8.83
CA SER A 630 59.72 -35.64 10.00
C SER A 630 59.55 -37.11 9.61
N THR A 631 58.91 -37.39 8.48
CA THR A 631 58.74 -38.75 7.94
C THR A 631 60.10 -39.37 7.60
N ALA A 632 60.99 -38.61 6.93
CA ALA A 632 62.35 -39.05 6.63
C ALA A 632 63.12 -39.41 7.91
N ARG A 633 63.07 -38.56 8.95
CA ARG A 633 63.74 -38.82 10.22
C ARG A 633 63.20 -40.06 10.93
N LEU A 634 61.88 -40.25 10.96
CA LEU A 634 61.25 -41.41 11.60
C LEU A 634 61.59 -42.72 10.89
N LEU A 635 61.59 -42.73 9.54
CA LEU A 635 61.99 -43.91 8.76
C LEU A 635 63.50 -44.19 8.90
N ALA A 636 64.33 -43.15 8.93
CA ALA A 636 65.78 -43.28 9.15
C ALA A 636 66.12 -43.86 10.55
N MET A 637 65.38 -43.45 11.59
CA MET A 637 65.51 -44.04 12.94
C MET A 637 65.21 -45.54 12.98
N LYS A 638 64.50 -46.08 11.98
CA LYS A 638 64.18 -47.51 11.84
C LYS A 638 65.15 -48.25 10.90
N GLY A 639 66.17 -47.56 10.40
CA GLY A 639 67.31 -48.13 9.66
C GLY A 639 67.31 -47.90 8.15
N ALA A 640 66.30 -47.23 7.59
CA ALA A 640 66.23 -46.93 6.16
C ALA A 640 67.18 -45.78 5.76
N THR A 641 67.70 -45.82 4.54
CA THR A 641 68.37 -44.66 3.91
C THR A 641 67.31 -43.87 3.13
N ILE A 642 67.07 -42.61 3.50
CA ILE A 642 66.04 -41.78 2.88
C ILE A 642 66.67 -40.82 1.88
N ILE A 643 66.09 -40.77 0.69
CA ILE A 643 66.34 -39.77 -0.34
C ILE A 643 65.08 -38.89 -0.38
N GLU A 644 65.24 -37.58 -0.26
CA GLU A 644 64.12 -36.64 -0.19
C GLU A 644 63.95 -35.91 -1.52
N ALA A 645 62.71 -35.71 -1.94
CA ALA A 645 62.34 -34.84 -3.05
C ALA A 645 61.12 -33.98 -2.66
N ALA A 646 61.17 -32.69 -2.99
CA ALA A 646 60.08 -31.74 -2.74
C ALA A 646 59.12 -31.62 -3.92
N THR A 647 59.55 -32.04 -5.11
CA THR A 647 58.82 -31.86 -6.37
C THR A 647 58.91 -33.13 -7.22
N GLY A 648 58.02 -33.27 -8.20
CA GLY A 648 58.04 -34.42 -9.10
C GLY A 648 59.26 -34.39 -10.03
N ALA A 649 59.72 -33.21 -10.46
CA ALA A 649 60.96 -33.06 -11.21
C ALA A 649 62.19 -33.48 -10.40
N GLU A 650 62.26 -33.10 -9.12
CA GLU A 650 63.31 -33.59 -8.22
C GLU A 650 63.24 -35.11 -8.06
N ALA A 651 62.03 -35.67 -7.88
CA ALA A 651 61.85 -37.11 -7.76
C ALA A 651 62.40 -37.87 -8.97
N LEU A 652 62.07 -37.42 -10.19
CA LEU A 652 62.59 -38.02 -11.43
C LEU A 652 64.12 -37.89 -11.52
N ASN A 653 64.69 -36.74 -11.16
CA ASN A 653 66.15 -36.56 -11.14
C ASN A 653 66.83 -37.46 -10.10
N GLN A 654 66.21 -37.68 -8.93
CA GLN A 654 66.71 -38.61 -7.93
C GLN A 654 66.67 -40.05 -8.44
N LEU A 655 65.65 -40.43 -9.20
CA LEU A 655 65.54 -41.76 -9.81
C LEU A 655 66.57 -42.00 -10.92
N LEU A 656 66.99 -40.95 -11.63
CA LEU A 656 68.09 -40.99 -12.62
C LEU A 656 69.49 -41.08 -12.00
N THR A 657 69.66 -40.63 -10.75
CA THR A 657 70.99 -40.48 -10.12
C THR A 657 71.22 -41.44 -8.95
N ASN A 658 70.15 -42.03 -8.41
CA ASN A 658 70.22 -42.92 -7.26
C ASN A 658 69.41 -44.20 -7.48
N CYS A 659 69.94 -45.28 -6.90
CA CYS A 659 69.27 -46.55 -6.84
C CYS A 659 68.22 -46.53 -5.70
N VAL A 660 66.94 -46.68 -6.04
CA VAL A 660 65.81 -46.62 -5.10
C VAL A 660 65.10 -47.96 -5.04
N SER A 661 64.91 -48.50 -3.83
CA SER A 661 64.17 -49.76 -3.60
C SER A 661 62.69 -49.54 -3.27
N VAL A 662 62.35 -48.40 -2.66
CA VAL A 662 60.97 -48.03 -2.30
C VAL A 662 60.70 -46.58 -2.70
N LEU A 663 59.60 -46.32 -3.41
CA LEU A 663 59.11 -44.99 -3.71
C LEU A 663 57.86 -44.70 -2.87
N LEU A 664 57.91 -43.64 -2.07
CA LEU A 664 56.76 -43.07 -1.37
C LEU A 664 56.41 -41.74 -2.06
N LEU A 665 55.29 -41.69 -2.76
CA LEU A 665 54.97 -40.60 -3.69
C LEU A 665 53.66 -39.92 -3.31
N ASP A 666 53.71 -38.63 -2.99
CA ASP A 666 52.51 -37.79 -2.98
C ASP A 666 51.99 -37.55 -4.40
N LEU A 667 50.66 -37.53 -4.57
CA LEU A 667 50.03 -37.17 -5.83
C LEU A 667 50.01 -35.65 -6.05
N MET A 668 49.79 -34.88 -4.99
CA MET A 668 49.59 -33.43 -5.10
C MET A 668 50.93 -32.69 -4.97
N LEU A 669 51.73 -32.72 -6.04
CA LEU A 669 53.01 -32.02 -6.10
C LEU A 669 52.88 -30.65 -6.79
N PRO A 670 53.75 -29.68 -6.46
CA PRO A 670 53.62 -28.29 -6.93
C PRO A 670 53.94 -28.08 -8.41
N ASP A 671 54.66 -29.01 -9.05
CA ASP A 671 55.13 -28.91 -10.44
C ASP A 671 54.42 -29.91 -11.37
N ILE A 672 54.71 -31.21 -11.25
CA ILE A 672 54.09 -32.27 -12.03
C ILE A 672 53.32 -33.18 -11.09
N ASP A 673 52.08 -33.52 -11.45
CA ASP A 673 51.23 -34.44 -10.67
C ASP A 673 51.99 -35.77 -10.42
N GLY A 674 51.90 -36.35 -9.22
CA GLY A 674 52.50 -37.65 -8.93
C GLY A 674 51.99 -38.76 -9.87
N ALA A 675 50.77 -38.63 -10.42
CA ALA A 675 50.29 -39.53 -11.47
C ALA A 675 51.12 -39.45 -12.77
N GLU A 676 51.70 -38.27 -13.07
CA GLU A 676 52.66 -38.09 -14.17
C GLU A 676 53.97 -38.82 -13.91
N VAL A 677 54.47 -38.75 -12.67
CA VAL A 677 55.69 -39.46 -12.25
C VAL A 677 55.50 -40.97 -12.41
N LEU A 678 54.35 -41.51 -11.99
CA LEU A 678 54.01 -42.93 -12.19
C LEU A 678 53.93 -43.29 -13.68
N ARG A 679 53.33 -42.42 -14.51
CA ARG A 679 53.22 -42.70 -15.95
C ARG A 679 54.59 -42.77 -16.62
N LYS A 680 55.49 -41.83 -16.31
CA LYS A 680 56.86 -41.83 -16.80
C LYS A 680 57.65 -43.06 -16.34
N LEU A 681 57.47 -43.47 -15.08
CA LEU A 681 58.07 -44.72 -14.59
C LEU A 681 57.57 -45.95 -15.35
N ARG A 682 56.26 -46.00 -15.62
CA ARG A 682 55.66 -47.09 -16.38
C ARG A 682 56.13 -47.11 -17.84
N GLU A 683 56.26 -45.95 -18.48
CA GLU A 683 56.75 -45.80 -19.85
C GLU A 683 58.22 -46.23 -19.98
N ALA A 684 59.04 -45.95 -18.97
CA ALA A 684 60.45 -46.36 -18.88
C ALA A 684 60.65 -47.88 -18.69
N GLY A 685 59.62 -48.63 -18.32
CA GLY A 685 59.71 -50.08 -18.17
C GLY A 685 60.38 -50.51 -16.87
N ASP A 686 61.49 -51.26 -16.93
CA ASP A 686 62.18 -51.76 -15.73
C ASP A 686 62.98 -50.64 -15.04
N HIS A 687 62.32 -49.98 -14.09
CA HIS A 687 62.88 -48.88 -13.31
C HIS A 687 63.60 -49.34 -12.02
N GLY A 688 63.72 -50.65 -11.77
CA GLY A 688 64.47 -51.21 -10.63
C GLY A 688 63.87 -50.95 -9.23
N ILE A 689 62.71 -50.29 -9.14
CA ILE A 689 62.02 -49.99 -7.88
C ILE A 689 61.15 -51.18 -7.49
N SER A 690 61.48 -51.85 -6.39
CA SER A 690 60.74 -53.03 -5.94
C SER A 690 59.37 -52.72 -5.35
N CYS A 691 59.15 -51.52 -4.82
CA CYS A 691 57.90 -51.15 -4.16
C CYS A 691 57.54 -49.67 -4.41
N ILE A 692 56.30 -49.40 -4.80
CA ILE A 692 55.79 -48.04 -5.04
C ILE A 692 54.49 -47.85 -4.25
N TYR A 693 54.50 -46.95 -3.27
CA TYR A 693 53.32 -46.54 -2.52
C TYR A 693 52.95 -45.09 -2.81
N VAL A 694 51.66 -44.88 -3.08
CA VAL A 694 51.11 -43.54 -3.26
C VAL A 694 50.56 -43.03 -1.94
N LEU A 695 50.84 -41.77 -1.61
CA LEU A 695 50.36 -41.08 -0.42
C LEU A 695 49.20 -40.16 -0.83
N SER A 696 48.01 -40.34 -0.28
CA SER A 696 46.87 -39.46 -0.61
C SER A 696 45.88 -39.30 0.53
N GLY A 697 45.25 -38.13 0.61
CA GLY A 697 44.06 -37.90 1.45
C GLY A 697 42.77 -38.47 0.84
N ASP A 698 42.81 -38.91 -0.43
CA ASP A 698 41.69 -39.52 -1.15
C ASP A 698 41.98 -41.00 -1.41
N VAL A 699 41.32 -41.88 -0.67
CA VAL A 699 41.53 -43.35 -0.71
C VAL A 699 40.35 -44.10 -1.34
N ARG A 700 39.53 -43.44 -2.16
CA ARG A 700 38.40 -44.09 -2.89
C ARG A 700 38.90 -45.24 -3.76
N THR A 701 38.15 -46.33 -3.91
CA THR A 701 38.56 -47.51 -4.70
C THR A 701 38.92 -47.13 -6.13
N ALA A 702 38.13 -46.26 -6.79
CA ALA A 702 38.46 -45.76 -8.12
C ALA A 702 39.84 -45.06 -8.18
N ARG A 703 40.23 -44.34 -7.12
CA ARG A 703 41.55 -43.70 -7.02
C ARG A 703 42.64 -44.75 -6.80
N VAL A 704 42.41 -45.71 -5.91
CA VAL A 704 43.33 -46.84 -5.65
C VAL A 704 43.56 -47.63 -6.94
N GLU A 705 42.51 -47.98 -7.66
CA GLU A 705 42.56 -48.67 -8.95
C GLU A 705 43.29 -47.85 -10.00
N ALA A 706 43.02 -46.53 -10.08
CA ALA A 706 43.70 -45.65 -11.03
C ALA A 706 45.22 -45.61 -10.79
N VAL A 707 45.67 -45.49 -9.54
CA VAL A 707 47.12 -45.49 -9.25
C VAL A 707 47.75 -46.85 -9.43
N LYS A 708 47.03 -47.94 -9.12
CA LYS A 708 47.48 -49.31 -9.40
C LYS A 708 47.62 -49.58 -10.89
N ALA A 709 46.67 -49.09 -11.69
CA ALA A 709 46.75 -49.14 -13.15
C ALA A 709 47.96 -48.37 -13.70
N LEU A 710 48.46 -47.37 -12.97
CA LEU A 710 49.68 -46.61 -13.31
C LEU A 710 50.98 -47.26 -12.79
N GLY A 711 50.91 -48.40 -12.09
CA GLY A 711 52.09 -49.15 -11.62
C GLY A 711 52.39 -48.99 -10.12
N ALA A 712 51.55 -48.30 -9.35
CA ALA A 712 51.67 -48.31 -7.89
C ALA A 712 51.26 -49.66 -7.30
N HIS A 713 51.92 -50.09 -6.23
CA HIS A 713 51.57 -51.31 -5.51
C HIS A 713 50.36 -51.11 -4.61
N ASP A 714 50.30 -49.97 -3.92
CA ASP A 714 49.16 -49.62 -3.08
C ASP A 714 49.08 -48.11 -2.82
N LEU A 715 47.96 -47.70 -2.21
CA LEU A 715 47.71 -46.33 -1.79
C LEU A 715 47.56 -46.28 -0.27
N ILE A 716 48.24 -45.31 0.36
CA ILE A 716 48.30 -45.10 1.80
C ILE A 716 47.61 -43.79 2.14
N ALA A 717 46.68 -43.85 3.08
CA ALA A 717 45.91 -42.71 3.54
C ALA A 717 46.77 -41.70 4.31
N LYS A 718 46.59 -40.41 4.02
CA LYS A 718 47.02 -39.30 4.89
C LYS A 718 45.92 -39.00 5.92
N PRO A 719 46.24 -38.74 7.21
CA PRO A 719 47.58 -38.61 7.79
C PRO A 719 48.31 -39.94 7.95
N LEU A 720 49.61 -39.92 7.69
CA LEU A 720 50.48 -41.10 7.66
C LEU A 720 50.70 -41.70 9.06
N ASN A 721 50.32 -42.97 9.22
CA ASN A 721 50.76 -43.79 10.35
C ASN A 721 52.07 -44.50 9.99
N ILE A 722 53.18 -44.03 10.56
CA ILE A 722 54.52 -44.57 10.26
C ILE A 722 54.64 -46.06 10.62
N GLU A 723 54.03 -46.52 11.71
CA GLU A 723 54.12 -47.93 12.10
C GLU A 723 53.40 -48.84 11.10
N GLN A 724 52.22 -48.43 10.63
CA GLN A 724 51.49 -49.15 9.59
C GLN A 724 52.22 -49.11 8.23
N LEU A 725 52.81 -47.96 7.87
CA LEU A 725 53.62 -47.84 6.66
C LEU A 725 54.81 -48.82 6.70
N ILE A 726 55.49 -48.91 7.83
CA ILE A 726 56.62 -49.83 8.03
C ILE A 726 56.17 -51.28 7.88
N ALA A 727 55.07 -51.66 8.54
CA ALA A 727 54.53 -53.02 8.42
C ALA A 727 54.23 -53.37 6.94
N ARG A 728 53.58 -52.48 6.19
CA ARG A 728 53.29 -52.70 4.76
C ARG A 728 54.55 -52.82 3.90
N ILE A 729 55.57 -52.01 4.15
CA ILE A 729 56.85 -52.14 3.44
C ILE A 729 57.47 -53.50 3.74
N GLN A 730 57.44 -53.94 5.01
CA GLN A 730 58.01 -55.22 5.43
C GLN A 730 57.28 -56.41 4.82
N ASP A 731 55.95 -56.41 4.83
CA ASP A 731 55.13 -57.49 4.27
C ASP A 731 55.38 -57.64 2.77
N HIS A 732 55.59 -56.53 2.05
CA HIS A 732 55.93 -56.56 0.63
C HIS A 732 57.24 -57.31 0.37
N PHE A 733 58.30 -57.02 1.13
CA PHE A 733 59.60 -57.70 0.99
C PHE A 733 59.66 -59.09 1.63
N ARG A 734 58.71 -59.46 2.49
CA ARG A 734 58.57 -60.83 3.01
C ARG A 734 57.91 -61.76 1.99
N ASN A 735 56.91 -61.24 1.26
CA ASN A 735 56.08 -62.03 0.36
C ASN A 735 56.61 -62.07 -1.09
N SER A 736 57.45 -61.12 -1.49
CA SER A 736 58.17 -61.20 -2.76
C SER A 736 59.42 -62.09 -2.62
N SER A 737 59.66 -62.98 -3.59
CA SER A 737 60.94 -63.70 -3.69
C SER A 737 62.11 -62.77 -4.09
N ASP A 738 61.85 -61.47 -4.17
CA ASP A 738 62.85 -60.44 -4.38
C ASP A 738 63.57 -60.17 -3.06
N VAL A 739 64.73 -60.81 -2.91
CA VAL A 739 65.80 -60.28 -2.04
C VAL A 739 65.89 -58.77 -2.31
N PRO A 740 66.04 -57.89 -1.28
CA PRO A 740 66.17 -56.46 -1.50
C PRO A 740 67.31 -56.23 -2.51
N ARG A 741 66.95 -56.03 -3.78
CA ARG A 741 67.92 -55.70 -4.80
C ARG A 741 68.30 -54.27 -4.50
N THR A 742 69.51 -54.04 -4.04
CA THR A 742 70.14 -52.75 -4.29
C THR A 742 70.19 -52.62 -5.81
N PRO A 743 69.48 -51.67 -6.43
CA PRO A 743 69.54 -51.55 -7.88
C PRO A 743 71.01 -51.31 -8.28
N ASP A 744 71.52 -52.09 -9.25
CA ASP A 744 72.91 -51.99 -9.69
C ASP A 744 73.17 -50.73 -10.55
N ALA A 745 72.09 -50.06 -11.00
CA ALA A 745 72.11 -48.79 -11.73
C ALA A 745 70.83 -47.95 -11.45
N PRO A 746 70.87 -46.62 -11.66
CA PRO A 746 69.68 -45.76 -11.60
C PRO A 746 68.65 -46.10 -12.70
N ALA A 747 67.41 -45.62 -12.56
CA ALA A 747 66.35 -45.85 -13.55
C ALA A 747 66.66 -45.13 -14.89
N ASP A 748 66.47 -45.81 -16.02
CA ASP A 748 66.60 -45.21 -17.36
C ASP A 748 65.26 -44.58 -17.77
N LEU A 749 65.07 -43.29 -17.46
CA LEU A 749 63.83 -42.54 -17.67
C LEU A 749 63.82 -41.76 -19.01
N HIS A 750 64.61 -42.18 -20.00
CA HIS A 750 64.79 -41.47 -21.28
C HIS A 750 63.71 -41.71 -22.33
#